data_AF-A0ABD0TIE9-F1
#
_entry.id   AF-A0ABD0TIE9-F1
#
_cell.length_a   1.000
_cell.length_b   1.000
_cell.length_c   1.000
_cell.angle_alpha   90.00
_cell.angle_beta   90.00
_cell.angle_gamma   90.00
#
_symmetry.space_group_name_H-M   'P 1'
#
loop_
_entity.id
_entity.type
_entity.pdbx_description
1 polymer ?
#
loop_
_entity_poly.entity_id
_entity_poly.type
_entity_poly.pdbx_seq_one_letter_code
_entity_poly.pdbx_strand_id
1 'polypeptide(L)'
;MAINETWLGPGEEDRAPNLANYRLRHIPRPAHIRGGRGGGVGFYIRNGLNVRRCHHPQNPLVEQMWLSTRLSNHNIIIGTAYRPPTQDVELFLDAITESITSFTGVDGLILLGDFNINLLEAGSGRCKIFMQCIQSLNLVQLITEPTHFTDHSGTLIDVICTDMRALRVQVRYSPDVGRHAMLLAEFRVRKEKVRPRWVTYRPYKDIILEQLNQDLGAIDWGHLFCSNNINDFVEAFTSCVMGLMDLHAPLKTRKFRHPPHPWITDTVRDMMSIRDDYHKRLKQHSTAELRDSYKIMKNMVLKAIEREKTSFFNKQINSNLRNSRLLWKNLKSTVLPNKKNSADLPLSFNDPDSINDHFLKIPGENIVNLSLLTYYEYNRHNSAAAFSLHTVSEDLVLKTIRGLKSNALGNDGLSLDMLLLTLPHSLPAITALVNRSILECTFPELWKVAIVKPLPKTSQPVSVQELRPISILPCLSKILERVVCDQLTKYLEEQDILPRYQSGFRKDHGTATALADVVDGLLAAQDQGMVSAMLLLDFSRAFDSINTSLLLSKLTFYGFDVRSVKWFHSYLTGRQQYVELKQMDGKSFWSQSRSVTRGVPQGSILGPILYILYSADITQCIRNCRHHLYADDLQLYLSFDPADHASAVARVNEDLERIHDWCGSNCLTLNPKKSQLMLFGTPGKVSLLRCFWGIRVWRTGRGGDDEAELIHGAVAVL
;
A
#
# COMPACT_ATOMS: atom_id res chain seq x y z
N MET A 1 -21.18 -28.13 5.33
CA MET A 1 -22.01 -29.14 6.01
C MET A 1 -22.03 -28.78 7.48
N ALA A 2 -23.21 -28.46 8.03
CA ALA A 2 -23.38 -28.27 9.46
C ALA A 2 -23.49 -29.64 10.13
N ILE A 3 -23.00 -29.75 11.36
CA ILE A 3 -23.10 -30.94 12.21
C ILE A 3 -23.50 -30.51 13.62
N ASN A 4 -24.40 -31.26 14.23
CA ASN A 4 -24.86 -31.09 15.60
C ASN A 4 -24.49 -32.33 16.40
N GLU A 5 -24.37 -32.19 17.71
CA GLU A 5 -23.85 -33.22 18.61
C GLU A 5 -22.51 -33.79 18.14
N THR A 6 -21.47 -32.96 18.16
CA THR A 6 -20.13 -33.39 17.70
C THR A 6 -19.46 -34.43 18.60
N TRP A 7 -19.81 -34.47 19.90
CA TRP A 7 -19.16 -35.29 20.94
C TRP A 7 -17.65 -35.05 21.10
N LEU A 8 -17.14 -33.93 20.58
CA LEU A 8 -15.73 -33.54 20.66
C LEU A 8 -15.52 -32.59 21.85
N GLY A 9 -14.49 -32.86 22.64
CA GLY A 9 -13.96 -31.93 23.63
C GLY A 9 -12.99 -30.89 23.03
N PRO A 10 -12.61 -29.85 23.80
CA PRO A 10 -11.56 -28.92 23.40
C PRO A 10 -10.25 -29.66 23.08
N GLY A 11 -9.72 -29.51 21.86
CA GLY A 11 -8.48 -30.17 21.44
C GLY A 11 -8.63 -31.60 20.91
N GLU A 12 -9.86 -32.12 20.80
CA GLU A 12 -10.13 -33.47 20.28
C GLU A 12 -10.47 -33.49 18.78
N GLU A 13 -10.15 -32.45 18.02
CA GLU A 13 -10.53 -32.34 16.60
C GLU A 13 -10.01 -33.48 15.72
N ASP A 14 -8.89 -34.09 16.09
CA ASP A 14 -8.26 -35.20 15.35
C ASP A 14 -9.10 -36.50 15.40
N ARG A 15 -10.05 -36.60 16.34
CA ARG A 15 -11.00 -37.73 16.41
C ARG A 15 -12.11 -37.64 15.36
N ALA A 16 -12.30 -36.47 14.75
CA ALA A 16 -13.35 -36.26 13.76
C ALA A 16 -12.98 -36.87 12.39
N PRO A 17 -13.94 -37.40 11.61
CA PRO A 17 -13.66 -37.94 10.28
C PRO A 17 -12.98 -36.94 9.34
N ASN A 18 -11.82 -37.29 8.80
CA ASN A 18 -11.10 -36.45 7.85
C ASN A 18 -11.73 -36.51 6.45
N LEU A 19 -12.46 -35.46 6.07
CA LEU A 19 -13.08 -35.34 4.76
C LEU A 19 -12.14 -34.63 3.76
N ALA A 20 -11.74 -35.33 2.70
CA ALA A 20 -10.85 -34.79 1.68
C ALA A 20 -11.37 -33.46 1.09
N ASN A 21 -10.52 -32.42 1.09
CA ASN A 21 -10.84 -31.05 0.67
C ASN A 21 -11.81 -30.27 1.57
N TYR A 22 -12.03 -30.70 2.81
CA TYR A 22 -12.77 -29.95 3.81
C TYR A 22 -11.92 -29.67 5.05
N ARG A 23 -12.29 -28.63 5.80
CA ARG A 23 -11.75 -28.32 7.13
C ARG A 23 -12.88 -28.24 8.14
N LEU A 24 -12.67 -28.78 9.33
CA LEU A 24 -13.64 -28.73 10.44
C LEU A 24 -13.46 -27.43 11.25
N ARG A 25 -14.57 -26.84 11.66
CA ARG A 25 -14.64 -25.79 12.69
C ARG A 25 -15.73 -26.21 13.67
N HIS A 26 -15.41 -26.35 14.94
CA HIS A 26 -16.35 -26.82 15.96
C HIS A 26 -16.35 -25.92 17.20
N ILE A 27 -17.44 -25.98 17.96
CA ILE A 27 -17.56 -25.42 19.30
C ILE A 27 -17.98 -26.57 20.23
N PRO A 28 -17.16 -26.94 21.23
CA PRO A 28 -17.52 -27.99 22.17
C PRO A 28 -18.59 -27.50 23.16
N ARG A 29 -19.33 -28.42 23.77
CA ARG A 29 -20.30 -28.09 24.83
C ARG A 29 -19.59 -27.43 26.03
N PRO A 30 -20.10 -26.32 26.58
CA PRO A 30 -19.51 -25.67 27.75
C PRO A 30 -19.45 -26.58 28.99
N ALA A 31 -18.30 -26.58 29.68
CA ALA A 31 -17.97 -27.53 30.75
C ALA A 31 -18.79 -27.41 32.04
N HIS A 32 -19.66 -26.41 32.19
CA HIS A 32 -20.49 -26.18 33.37
C HIS A 32 -21.91 -26.78 33.25
N ILE A 33 -22.30 -27.27 32.06
CA ILE A 33 -23.56 -28.00 31.81
C ILE A 33 -23.31 -29.51 32.02
N ARG A 34 -22.72 -29.89 33.17
CA ARG A 34 -22.36 -31.28 33.50
C ARG A 34 -23.57 -32.06 34.02
N GLY A 35 -24.43 -32.44 33.08
CA GLY A 35 -25.51 -33.41 33.31
C GLY A 35 -25.47 -34.63 32.37
N GLY A 36 -24.62 -34.65 31.34
CA GLY A 36 -24.53 -35.78 30.41
C GLY A 36 -23.32 -35.72 29.48
N ARG A 37 -22.75 -36.88 29.13
CA ARG A 37 -21.81 -37.02 28.00
C ARG A 37 -22.60 -36.74 26.71
N GLY A 38 -22.17 -35.76 25.90
CA GLY A 38 -22.77 -35.43 24.59
C GLY A 38 -22.81 -33.94 24.28
N GLY A 39 -22.93 -33.54 23.00
CA GLY A 39 -23.10 -32.15 22.55
C GLY A 39 -22.01 -31.57 21.65
N GLY A 40 -22.13 -30.28 21.34
CA GLY A 40 -21.27 -29.49 20.48
C GLY A 40 -21.80 -29.33 19.05
N VAL A 41 -21.44 -28.23 18.40
CA VAL A 41 -21.88 -27.88 17.04
C VAL A 41 -20.70 -27.54 16.15
N GLY A 42 -20.82 -27.74 14.83
CA GLY A 42 -19.71 -27.46 13.93
C GLY A 42 -20.06 -27.42 12.45
N PHE A 43 -19.04 -27.11 11.65
CA PHE A 43 -19.11 -27.05 10.21
C PHE A 43 -17.90 -27.73 9.56
N TYR A 44 -18.16 -28.61 8.59
CA TYR A 44 -17.19 -28.95 7.55
C TYR A 44 -17.30 -27.96 6.38
N ILE A 45 -16.20 -27.25 6.13
CA ILE A 45 -16.09 -26.15 5.16
C ILE A 45 -15.14 -26.57 4.04
N ARG A 46 -15.56 -26.44 2.78
CA ARG A 46 -14.71 -26.78 1.63
C ARG A 46 -13.48 -25.87 1.54
N ASN A 47 -12.31 -26.46 1.32
CA ASN A 47 -11.07 -25.74 1.11
C ASN A 47 -11.19 -24.80 -0.12
N GLY A 48 -10.76 -23.55 0.05
CA GLY A 48 -10.93 -22.48 -0.94
C GLY A 48 -12.10 -21.53 -0.69
N LEU A 49 -13.04 -21.85 0.22
CA LEU A 49 -14.03 -20.89 0.70
C LEU A 49 -13.44 -20.03 1.82
N ASN A 50 -13.62 -18.70 1.73
CA ASN A 50 -13.20 -17.77 2.77
C ASN A 50 -14.37 -17.54 3.74
N VAL A 51 -14.26 -18.08 4.94
CA VAL A 51 -15.33 -18.07 5.93
C VAL A 51 -14.74 -17.63 7.27
N ARG A 52 -15.41 -16.70 7.95
CA ARG A 52 -15.03 -16.15 9.26
C ARG A 52 -16.08 -16.52 10.29
N ARG A 53 -15.69 -16.72 11.54
CA ARG A 53 -16.64 -16.87 12.64
C ARG A 53 -17.24 -15.51 12.97
N CYS A 54 -18.56 -15.42 13.11
CA CYS A 54 -19.22 -14.20 13.55
C CYS A 54 -19.04 -14.02 15.06
N HIS A 55 -18.89 -12.78 15.50
CA HIS A 55 -19.07 -12.43 16.90
C HIS A 55 -20.56 -12.19 17.14
N HIS A 56 -21.12 -12.83 18.16
CA HIS A 56 -22.51 -12.71 18.56
C HIS A 56 -22.58 -12.87 20.09
N PRO A 57 -23.65 -12.37 20.75
CA PRO A 57 -23.88 -12.59 22.17
C PRO A 57 -23.88 -14.09 22.49
N GLN A 58 -23.05 -14.50 23.44
CA GLN A 58 -22.92 -15.91 23.83
C GLN A 58 -23.84 -16.19 25.01
N ASN A 59 -24.88 -16.99 24.78
CA ASN A 59 -25.64 -17.59 25.86
C ASN A 59 -24.99 -18.95 26.22
N PRO A 60 -24.44 -19.12 27.44
CA PRO A 60 -23.74 -20.34 27.81
C PRO A 60 -24.63 -21.59 27.81
N LEU A 61 -25.95 -21.42 27.89
CA LEU A 61 -26.92 -22.51 27.87
C LEU A 61 -27.26 -23.01 26.46
N VAL A 62 -26.92 -22.27 25.41
CA VAL A 62 -27.34 -22.58 24.03
C VAL A 62 -26.14 -22.91 23.15
N GLU A 63 -26.19 -24.05 22.48
CA GLU A 63 -25.13 -24.50 21.58
C GLU A 63 -25.38 -23.94 20.17
N GLN A 64 -24.62 -22.92 19.78
CA GLN A 64 -24.74 -22.30 18.47
C GLN A 64 -23.40 -21.82 17.91
N MET A 65 -23.28 -21.85 16.58
CA MET A 65 -22.12 -21.39 15.83
C MET A 65 -22.56 -20.63 14.58
N TRP A 66 -22.01 -19.42 14.42
CA TRP A 66 -22.30 -18.56 13.27
C TRP A 66 -21.05 -18.28 12.44
N LEU A 67 -21.20 -18.39 11.13
CA LEU A 67 -20.16 -18.18 10.14
C LEU A 67 -20.60 -17.12 9.12
N SER A 68 -19.73 -16.15 8.81
CA SER A 68 -19.91 -15.20 7.71
C SER A 68 -19.03 -15.58 6.53
N THR A 69 -19.60 -15.48 5.33
CA THR A 69 -18.90 -15.67 4.06
C THR A 69 -19.31 -14.58 3.09
N ARG A 70 -18.32 -13.98 2.42
CA ARG A 70 -18.58 -12.98 1.38
C ARG A 70 -18.50 -13.63 0.02
N LEU A 71 -19.62 -13.70 -0.68
CA LEU A 71 -19.70 -14.25 -2.04
C LEU A 71 -20.22 -13.17 -2.98
N SER A 72 -19.36 -12.74 -3.93
CA SER A 72 -19.70 -11.76 -4.97
C SER A 72 -20.37 -10.49 -4.44
N ASN A 73 -19.71 -9.88 -3.45
CA ASN A 73 -20.16 -8.69 -2.73
C ASN A 73 -21.40 -8.81 -1.85
N HIS A 74 -22.01 -10.00 -1.76
CA HIS A 74 -23.02 -10.29 -0.75
C HIS A 74 -22.39 -10.95 0.47
N ASN A 75 -22.77 -10.48 1.65
CA ASN A 75 -22.40 -11.03 2.95
C ASN A 75 -23.49 -12.00 3.40
N ILE A 76 -23.17 -13.30 3.38
CA ILE A 76 -24.09 -14.36 3.77
C ILE A 76 -23.66 -14.89 5.13
N ILE A 77 -24.60 -14.99 6.05
CA ILE A 77 -24.41 -15.59 7.37
C ILE A 77 -25.04 -16.97 7.40
N ILE A 78 -24.29 -17.94 7.90
CA ILE A 78 -24.70 -19.33 8.03
C ILE A 78 -24.52 -19.74 9.50
N GLY A 79 -25.62 -20.05 10.17
CA GLY A 79 -25.67 -20.51 11.55
C GLY A 79 -25.99 -21.97 11.65
N THR A 80 -25.46 -22.62 12.69
CA THR A 80 -26.00 -23.89 13.18
C THR A 80 -26.24 -23.83 14.68
N ALA A 81 -27.34 -24.39 15.15
CA ALA A 81 -27.66 -24.47 16.57
C ALA A 81 -28.22 -25.84 16.94
N TYR A 82 -28.04 -26.23 18.19
CA TYR A 82 -28.57 -27.47 18.76
C TYR A 82 -29.31 -27.18 20.06
N ARG A 83 -30.54 -27.69 20.18
CA ARG A 83 -31.34 -27.61 21.40
C ARG A 83 -31.54 -29.03 21.95
N PRO A 84 -31.03 -29.35 23.15
CA PRO A 84 -31.36 -30.60 23.83
C PRO A 84 -32.87 -30.73 24.10
N PRO A 85 -33.45 -31.94 24.09
CA PRO A 85 -34.90 -32.14 24.29
C PRO A 85 -35.46 -31.53 25.59
N THR A 86 -34.64 -31.51 26.65
CA THR A 86 -34.99 -31.02 27.99
C THR A 86 -34.83 -29.51 28.18
N GLN A 87 -34.22 -28.80 27.21
CA GLN A 87 -33.99 -27.36 27.31
C GLN A 87 -35.28 -26.57 27.07
N ASP A 88 -35.46 -25.44 27.75
CA ASP A 88 -36.59 -24.55 27.50
C ASP A 88 -36.58 -23.98 26.05
N VAL A 89 -37.77 -23.89 25.44
CA VAL A 89 -37.91 -23.48 24.03
C VAL A 89 -37.77 -21.97 23.88
N GLU A 90 -38.35 -21.18 24.78
CA GLU A 90 -38.32 -19.71 24.70
C GLU A 90 -36.89 -19.20 24.93
N LEU A 91 -36.21 -19.70 25.96
CA LEU A 91 -34.81 -19.37 26.25
C LEU A 91 -33.88 -19.70 25.07
N PHE A 92 -34.12 -20.82 24.37
CA PHE A 92 -33.35 -21.18 23.19
C PHE A 92 -33.60 -20.20 22.03
N LEU A 93 -34.88 -19.87 21.76
CA LEU A 93 -35.25 -18.99 20.66
C LEU A 93 -34.84 -17.53 20.90
N ASP A 94 -34.86 -17.06 22.15
CA ASP A 94 -34.37 -15.73 22.52
C ASP A 94 -32.87 -15.60 22.23
N ALA A 95 -32.06 -16.61 22.58
CA ALA A 95 -30.62 -16.60 22.32
C ALA A 95 -30.27 -16.63 20.81
N ILE A 96 -31.09 -17.31 20.00
CA ILE A 96 -30.97 -17.30 18.54
C ILE A 96 -31.37 -15.93 17.98
N THR A 97 -32.46 -15.36 18.47
CA THR A 97 -32.97 -14.04 18.08
C THR A 97 -31.96 -12.93 18.40
N GLU A 98 -31.37 -12.95 19.60
CA GLU A 98 -30.32 -12.03 20.02
C GLU A 98 -29.07 -12.14 19.12
N SER A 99 -28.71 -13.36 18.73
CA SER A 99 -27.58 -13.60 17.83
C SER A 99 -27.86 -13.06 16.42
N ILE A 100 -29.03 -13.33 15.85
CA ILE A 100 -29.41 -12.88 14.51
C ILE A 100 -29.52 -11.35 14.47
N THR A 101 -30.13 -10.73 15.48
CA THR A 101 -30.30 -9.26 15.55
C THR A 101 -28.98 -8.52 15.75
N SER A 102 -27.95 -9.17 16.29
CA SER A 102 -26.60 -8.58 16.42
C SER A 102 -25.87 -8.40 15.07
N PHE A 103 -26.34 -9.04 14.00
CA PHE A 103 -25.65 -9.00 12.71
C PHE A 103 -26.07 -7.81 11.85
N THR A 104 -25.11 -6.96 11.47
CA THR A 104 -25.32 -5.81 10.57
C THR A 104 -24.82 -6.09 9.15
N GLY A 105 -25.50 -5.57 8.13
CA GLY A 105 -25.04 -5.63 6.74
C GLY A 105 -25.02 -7.06 6.19
N VAL A 106 -26.11 -7.79 6.43
CA VAL A 106 -26.29 -9.18 5.97
C VAL A 106 -27.22 -9.17 4.76
N ASP A 107 -26.78 -9.79 3.67
CA ASP A 107 -27.55 -9.92 2.43
C ASP A 107 -28.38 -11.22 2.40
N GLY A 108 -28.12 -12.15 3.31
CA GLY A 108 -28.87 -13.38 3.47
C GLY A 108 -28.41 -14.20 4.68
N LEU A 109 -29.36 -14.87 5.32
CA LEU A 109 -29.20 -15.67 6.53
C LEU A 109 -29.68 -17.11 6.30
N ILE A 110 -28.89 -18.09 6.71
CA ILE A 110 -29.25 -19.50 6.70
C ILE A 110 -29.00 -20.07 8.09
N LEU A 111 -30.06 -20.44 8.81
CA LEU A 111 -30.03 -21.11 10.11
C LEU A 111 -30.34 -22.59 9.93
N LEU A 112 -29.49 -23.44 10.50
CA LEU A 112 -29.55 -24.90 10.39
C LEU A 112 -29.51 -25.54 11.78
N GLY A 113 -30.06 -26.74 11.91
CA GLY A 113 -29.70 -27.63 13.02
C GLY A 113 -30.85 -28.45 13.58
N ASP A 114 -30.54 -29.21 14.62
CA ASP A 114 -31.50 -30.04 15.34
C ASP A 114 -32.03 -29.29 16.57
N PHE A 115 -33.30 -28.90 16.50
CA PHE A 115 -33.94 -28.09 17.53
C PHE A 115 -34.77 -28.94 18.51
N ASN A 116 -34.92 -30.25 18.25
CA ASN A 116 -35.77 -31.13 19.04
C ASN A 116 -37.20 -30.55 19.28
N ILE A 117 -37.75 -29.86 18.28
CA ILE A 117 -39.13 -29.35 18.24
C ILE A 117 -39.82 -30.03 17.07
N ASN A 118 -40.77 -30.94 17.33
CA ASN A 118 -41.45 -31.69 16.28
C ASN A 118 -42.45 -30.78 15.52
N LEU A 119 -42.09 -30.38 14.31
CA LEU A 119 -42.93 -29.49 13.48
C LEU A 119 -44.12 -30.21 12.82
N LEU A 120 -44.17 -31.54 12.85
CA LEU A 120 -45.35 -32.30 12.41
C LEU A 120 -46.52 -32.17 13.39
N GLU A 121 -46.24 -31.81 14.65
CA GLU A 121 -47.26 -31.53 15.67
C GLU A 121 -47.64 -30.05 15.68
N ALA A 122 -48.23 -29.58 14.58
CA ALA A 122 -48.60 -28.17 14.38
C ALA A 122 -49.52 -27.58 15.48
N GLY A 123 -50.24 -28.42 16.23
CA GLY A 123 -51.08 -28.00 17.36
C GLY A 123 -50.31 -27.71 18.65
N SER A 124 -49.06 -28.15 18.78
CA SER A 124 -48.26 -28.00 20.01
C SER A 124 -47.86 -26.54 20.27
N GLY A 125 -47.87 -26.11 21.53
CA GLY A 125 -47.45 -24.75 21.92
C GLY A 125 -46.02 -24.43 21.47
N ARG A 126 -45.12 -25.43 21.54
CA ARG A 126 -43.71 -25.31 21.12
C ARG A 126 -43.56 -25.02 19.63
N CYS A 127 -44.32 -25.73 18.77
CA CYS A 127 -44.31 -25.49 17.32
C CYS A 127 -44.83 -24.09 16.98
N LYS A 128 -45.90 -23.63 17.66
CA LYS A 128 -46.46 -22.28 17.46
C LYS A 128 -45.47 -21.17 17.83
N ILE A 129 -44.82 -21.28 18.99
CA ILE A 129 -43.81 -20.31 19.45
C ILE A 129 -42.63 -20.27 18.46
N PHE A 130 -42.15 -21.44 18.02
CA PHE A 130 -41.09 -21.53 17.02
C PHE A 130 -41.48 -20.84 15.70
N MET A 131 -42.65 -21.16 15.15
CA MET A 131 -43.10 -20.58 13.89
C MET A 131 -43.31 -19.07 13.98
N GLN A 132 -43.83 -18.57 15.11
CA GLN A 132 -43.95 -17.13 15.38
C GLN A 132 -42.58 -16.45 15.43
N CYS A 133 -41.60 -17.05 16.12
CA CYS A 133 -40.23 -16.54 16.19
C CYS A 133 -39.58 -16.46 14.81
N ILE A 134 -39.66 -17.53 14.02
CA ILE A 134 -39.08 -17.60 12.66
C ILE A 134 -39.72 -16.57 11.73
N GLN A 135 -41.05 -16.39 11.82
CA GLN A 135 -41.76 -15.34 11.06
C GLN A 135 -41.36 -13.93 11.48
N SER A 136 -41.16 -13.68 12.78
CA SER A 136 -40.72 -12.37 13.29
C SER A 136 -39.33 -11.97 12.77
N LEU A 137 -38.49 -12.96 12.46
CA LEU A 137 -37.16 -12.79 11.89
C LEU A 137 -37.16 -12.73 10.35
N ASN A 138 -38.33 -12.72 9.71
CA ASN A 138 -38.50 -12.81 8.25
C ASN A 138 -37.83 -14.06 7.62
N LEU A 139 -37.72 -15.15 8.39
CA LEU A 139 -37.19 -16.42 7.91
C LEU A 139 -38.33 -17.35 7.48
N VAL A 140 -38.02 -18.22 6.53
CA VAL A 140 -38.93 -19.31 6.11
C VAL A 140 -38.26 -20.63 6.43
N GLN A 141 -38.97 -21.50 7.15
CA GLN A 141 -38.56 -22.90 7.34
C GLN A 141 -38.84 -23.66 6.03
N LEU A 142 -37.83 -24.40 5.54
CA LEU A 142 -37.86 -25.03 4.21
C LEU A 142 -38.17 -26.54 4.19
N ILE A 143 -38.20 -27.21 5.35
CA ILE A 143 -38.30 -28.67 5.44
C ILE A 143 -39.74 -29.05 5.80
N THR A 144 -40.39 -29.85 4.96
CA THR A 144 -41.78 -30.27 5.16
C THR A 144 -41.95 -31.75 5.44
N GLU A 145 -40.88 -32.53 5.32
CA GLU A 145 -40.87 -33.99 5.47
C GLU A 145 -40.19 -34.40 6.80
N PRO A 146 -40.50 -35.58 7.37
CA PRO A 146 -39.84 -36.07 8.58
C PRO A 146 -38.32 -36.16 8.42
N THR A 147 -37.56 -35.79 9.45
CA THR A 147 -36.09 -35.73 9.41
C THR A 147 -35.41 -36.69 10.38
N HIS A 148 -36.12 -37.16 11.40
CA HIS A 148 -35.64 -38.16 12.35
C HIS A 148 -36.60 -39.35 12.40
N PHE A 149 -36.06 -40.56 12.28
CA PHE A 149 -36.83 -41.80 12.14
C PHE A 149 -36.49 -42.78 13.27
N THR A 150 -37.54 -43.27 13.92
CA THR A 150 -37.50 -44.41 14.86
C THR A 150 -38.16 -45.61 14.19
N ASP A 151 -38.08 -46.80 14.81
CA ASP A 151 -38.65 -48.04 14.26
C ASP A 151 -40.18 -47.95 13.99
N HIS A 152 -40.87 -46.98 14.61
CA HIS A 152 -42.32 -46.86 14.58
C HIS A 152 -42.85 -45.44 14.30
N SER A 153 -41.98 -44.41 14.19
CA SER A 153 -42.43 -43.02 13.97
C SER A 153 -41.38 -42.15 13.30
N GLY A 154 -41.84 -41.13 12.56
CA GLY A 154 -41.00 -40.08 11.99
C GLY A 154 -41.34 -38.72 12.59
N THR A 155 -40.32 -37.94 12.96
CA THR A 155 -40.44 -36.60 13.55
C THR A 155 -39.67 -35.60 12.71
N LEU A 156 -40.15 -34.35 12.64
CA LEU A 156 -39.45 -33.26 11.95
C LEU A 156 -38.84 -32.33 12.99
N ILE A 157 -37.57 -32.55 13.30
CA ILE A 157 -36.83 -31.82 14.34
C ILE A 157 -35.60 -31.07 13.80
N ASP A 158 -35.12 -31.47 12.61
CA ASP A 158 -34.01 -30.83 11.91
C ASP A 158 -34.56 -29.77 10.95
N VAL A 159 -34.07 -28.54 11.08
CA VAL A 159 -34.63 -27.39 10.36
C VAL A 159 -33.61 -26.71 9.45
N ILE A 160 -34.12 -26.14 8.36
CA ILE A 160 -33.43 -25.14 7.54
C ILE A 160 -34.33 -23.91 7.48
N CYS A 161 -33.91 -22.83 8.13
CA CYS A 161 -34.63 -21.55 8.14
C CYS A 161 -33.80 -20.49 7.41
N THR A 162 -34.38 -19.79 6.44
CA THR A 162 -33.65 -18.80 5.64
C THR A 162 -34.56 -17.73 5.06
N ASP A 163 -34.02 -16.54 4.85
CA ASP A 163 -34.62 -15.44 4.07
C ASP A 163 -34.28 -15.57 2.56
N MET A 164 -33.42 -16.50 2.19
CA MET A 164 -32.97 -16.72 0.82
C MET A 164 -33.87 -17.71 0.08
N ARG A 165 -34.14 -17.42 -1.19
CA ARG A 165 -34.83 -18.36 -2.07
C ARG A 165 -33.94 -19.57 -2.41
N ALA A 166 -34.26 -20.73 -1.84
CA ALA A 166 -33.66 -22.00 -2.23
C ALA A 166 -34.14 -22.42 -3.64
N LEU A 167 -33.22 -22.94 -4.46
CA LEU A 167 -33.53 -23.53 -5.77
C LEU A 167 -34.07 -24.95 -5.64
N ARG A 168 -33.52 -25.69 -4.67
CA ARG A 168 -33.83 -27.09 -4.43
C ARG A 168 -33.58 -27.41 -2.97
N VAL A 169 -34.50 -28.17 -2.38
CA VAL A 169 -34.43 -28.68 -1.02
C VAL A 169 -34.69 -30.19 -1.09
N GLN A 170 -33.88 -31.00 -0.41
CA GLN A 170 -34.00 -32.45 -0.39
C GLN A 170 -33.72 -33.00 1.01
N VAL A 171 -34.55 -33.94 1.45
CA VAL A 171 -34.31 -34.77 2.64
C VAL A 171 -33.83 -36.13 2.15
N ARG A 172 -32.68 -36.60 2.65
CA ARG A 172 -32.09 -37.89 2.26
C ARG A 172 -31.87 -38.76 3.49
N TYR A 173 -32.80 -39.68 3.71
CA TYR A 173 -32.67 -40.68 4.77
C TYR A 173 -31.93 -41.92 4.26
N SER A 174 -31.00 -42.43 5.06
CA SER A 174 -30.32 -43.70 4.84
C SER A 174 -30.26 -44.44 6.18
N PRO A 175 -31.01 -45.55 6.35
CA PRO A 175 -31.06 -46.30 7.60
C PRO A 175 -29.69 -46.76 8.10
N ASP A 176 -28.75 -47.00 7.17
CA ASP A 176 -27.40 -47.51 7.47
C ASP A 176 -26.46 -46.44 8.06
N VAL A 177 -26.82 -45.16 7.99
CA VAL A 177 -25.97 -44.02 8.39
C VAL A 177 -26.39 -43.45 9.75
N GLY A 178 -27.66 -43.56 10.11
CA GLY A 178 -28.21 -43.09 11.37
C GLY A 178 -29.70 -42.79 11.31
N ARG A 179 -30.29 -42.40 12.45
CA ARG A 179 -31.72 -42.09 12.58
C ARG A 179 -32.12 -40.73 12.00
N HIS A 180 -31.17 -39.82 11.79
CA HIS A 180 -31.41 -38.52 11.15
C HIS A 180 -31.16 -38.58 9.65
N ALA A 181 -32.00 -37.91 8.88
CA ALA A 181 -31.84 -37.70 7.45
C ALA A 181 -30.91 -36.52 7.16
N MET A 182 -30.14 -36.62 6.08
CA MET A 182 -29.30 -35.53 5.61
C MET A 182 -30.15 -34.50 4.86
N LEU A 183 -30.07 -33.23 5.30
CA LEU A 183 -30.76 -32.11 4.67
C LEU A 183 -29.85 -31.40 3.66
N LEU A 184 -30.34 -31.19 2.44
CA LEU A 184 -29.62 -30.50 1.36
C LEU A 184 -30.45 -29.33 0.84
N ALA A 185 -29.87 -28.12 0.87
CA ALA A 185 -30.44 -26.92 0.27
C ALA A 185 -29.44 -26.28 -0.72
N GLU A 186 -29.92 -25.93 -1.92
CA GLU A 186 -29.13 -25.32 -2.99
C GLU A 186 -29.54 -23.86 -3.23
N PHE A 187 -28.55 -22.96 -3.27
CA PHE A 187 -28.76 -21.52 -3.43
C PHE A 187 -28.06 -20.99 -4.69
N ARG A 188 -28.70 -20.05 -5.40
CA ARG A 188 -28.10 -19.39 -6.57
C ARG A 188 -27.24 -18.22 -6.13
N VAL A 189 -25.93 -18.30 -6.37
CA VAL A 189 -24.99 -17.21 -6.09
C VAL A 189 -24.50 -16.61 -7.41
N ARG A 190 -24.66 -15.29 -7.61
CA ARG A 190 -24.06 -14.60 -8.76
C ARG A 190 -22.53 -14.64 -8.62
N LYS A 191 -21.77 -14.90 -9.68
CA LYS A 191 -20.29 -14.81 -9.68
C LYS A 191 -19.85 -13.55 -10.43
N GLU A 192 -19.12 -12.65 -9.77
CA GLU A 192 -18.52 -11.51 -10.48
C GLU A 192 -17.50 -12.01 -11.52
N LYS A 193 -17.64 -11.55 -12.76
CA LYS A 193 -16.68 -11.82 -13.82
C LYS A 193 -15.51 -10.84 -13.67
N VAL A 194 -14.28 -11.35 -13.67
CA VAL A 194 -13.08 -10.51 -13.74
C VAL A 194 -13.14 -9.70 -15.03
N ARG A 195 -13.14 -8.37 -14.91
CA ARG A 195 -13.14 -7.48 -16.08
C ARG A 195 -11.80 -7.63 -16.82
N PRO A 196 -11.82 -7.74 -18.16
CA PRO A 196 -10.58 -7.78 -18.92
C PRO A 196 -9.83 -6.45 -18.78
N ARG A 197 -8.51 -6.53 -18.64
CA ARG A 197 -7.61 -5.38 -18.62
C ARG A 197 -6.96 -5.21 -19.99
N TRP A 198 -7.02 -4.01 -20.54
CA TRP A 198 -6.27 -3.66 -21.73
C TRP A 198 -4.91 -3.10 -21.33
N VAL A 199 -3.84 -3.61 -21.94
CA VAL A 199 -2.48 -3.14 -21.70
C VAL A 199 -1.83 -2.83 -23.03
N THR A 200 -1.37 -1.59 -23.17
CA THR A 200 -0.54 -1.13 -24.29
C THR A 200 0.92 -1.22 -23.87
N TYR A 201 1.76 -1.84 -24.69
CA TYR A 201 3.19 -2.01 -24.42
C TYR A 201 3.99 -2.11 -25.72
N ARG A 202 5.30 -1.83 -25.64
CA ARG A 202 6.24 -2.11 -26.72
C ARG A 202 6.85 -3.50 -26.52
N PRO A 203 6.84 -4.38 -27.53
CA PRO A 203 7.36 -5.73 -27.42
C PRO A 203 8.89 -5.75 -27.59
N TYR A 204 9.65 -5.25 -26.62
CA TYR A 204 11.13 -5.16 -26.72
C TYR A 204 11.83 -6.50 -27.01
N LYS A 205 11.18 -7.62 -26.70
CA LYS A 205 11.69 -8.97 -26.98
C LYS A 205 11.64 -9.36 -28.46
N ASP A 206 10.80 -8.68 -29.24
CA ASP A 206 10.63 -8.94 -30.67
C ASP A 206 11.66 -8.12 -31.51
N ILE A 207 12.48 -7.28 -30.87
CA ILE A 207 13.46 -6.43 -31.54
C ILE A 207 14.58 -7.29 -32.12
N ILE A 208 14.84 -7.11 -33.42
CA ILE A 208 16.02 -7.64 -34.10
C ILE A 208 17.19 -6.68 -33.86
N LEU A 209 18.08 -7.03 -32.93
CA LEU A 209 19.18 -6.15 -32.49
C LEU A 209 20.14 -5.76 -33.62
N GLU A 210 20.38 -6.65 -34.59
CA GLU A 210 21.24 -6.37 -35.74
C GLU A 210 20.68 -5.23 -36.61
N GLN A 211 19.38 -5.29 -36.93
CA GLN A 211 18.72 -4.25 -37.70
C GLN A 211 18.68 -2.93 -36.94
N LEU A 212 18.36 -2.97 -35.64
CA LEU A 212 18.37 -1.77 -34.78
C LEU A 212 19.77 -1.12 -34.76
N ASN A 213 20.84 -1.90 -34.65
CA ASN A 213 22.20 -1.37 -34.65
C ASN A 213 22.60 -0.77 -36.02
N GLN A 214 22.14 -1.36 -37.13
CA GLN A 214 22.36 -0.78 -38.46
C GLN A 214 21.67 0.58 -38.60
N ASP A 215 20.39 0.66 -38.20
CA ASP A 215 19.61 1.89 -38.29
C ASP A 215 20.13 2.96 -37.31
N LEU A 216 20.59 2.55 -36.11
CA LEU A 216 21.30 3.43 -35.17
C LEU A 216 22.61 3.99 -35.73
N GLY A 217 23.37 3.18 -36.45
CA GLY A 217 24.62 3.58 -37.10
C GLY A 217 24.42 4.48 -38.32
N ALA A 218 23.24 4.40 -38.97
CA ALA A 218 22.89 5.24 -40.11
C ALA A 218 22.41 6.64 -39.70
N ILE A 219 22.04 6.85 -38.43
CA ILE A 219 21.62 8.15 -37.93
C ILE A 219 22.82 9.09 -37.81
N ASP A 220 22.70 10.28 -38.41
CA ASP A 220 23.62 11.38 -38.16
C ASP A 220 23.33 12.04 -36.81
N TRP A 221 23.89 11.46 -35.75
CA TRP A 221 23.87 12.05 -34.41
C TRP A 221 24.56 13.41 -34.36
N GLY A 222 25.42 13.72 -35.35
CA GLY A 222 26.12 14.98 -35.51
C GLY A 222 25.18 16.17 -35.67
N HIS A 223 24.09 15.98 -36.44
CA HIS A 223 23.08 17.01 -36.67
C HIS A 223 22.44 17.52 -35.37
N LEU A 224 22.34 16.69 -34.32
CA LEU A 224 21.79 17.10 -33.03
C LEU A 224 22.66 18.15 -32.33
N PHE A 225 23.98 18.15 -32.58
CA PHE A 225 24.87 19.17 -32.00
C PHE A 225 24.63 20.55 -32.61
N CYS A 226 24.05 20.62 -33.82
CA CYS A 226 23.74 21.86 -34.53
C CYS A 226 22.46 22.55 -34.05
N SER A 227 21.71 21.97 -33.11
CA SER A 227 20.52 22.62 -32.51
C SER A 227 20.86 24.02 -31.96
N ASN A 228 19.90 24.95 -31.97
CA ASN A 228 20.16 26.33 -31.54
C ASN A 228 20.31 26.45 -30.01
N ASN A 229 19.50 25.69 -29.27
CA ASN A 229 19.45 25.70 -27.82
C ASN A 229 19.21 24.29 -27.28
N ILE A 230 19.32 24.12 -25.96
CA ILE A 230 19.12 22.82 -25.31
C ILE A 230 17.71 22.22 -25.50
N ASN A 231 16.65 23.03 -25.59
CA ASN A 231 15.28 22.52 -25.77
C ASN A 231 15.13 21.87 -27.15
N ASP A 232 15.59 22.55 -28.21
CA ASP A 232 15.57 22.01 -29.57
C ASP A 232 16.36 20.70 -29.66
N PHE A 233 17.52 20.62 -28.96
CA PHE A 233 18.33 19.40 -28.91
C PHE A 233 17.54 18.28 -28.22
N VAL A 234 16.95 18.52 -27.05
CA VAL A 234 16.16 17.51 -26.33
C VAL A 234 14.99 17.00 -27.16
N GLU A 235 14.28 17.88 -27.85
CA GLU A 235 13.16 17.52 -28.73
C GLU A 235 13.62 16.67 -29.92
N ALA A 236 14.71 17.07 -30.58
CA ALA A 236 15.28 16.33 -31.71
C ALA A 236 15.77 14.94 -31.29
N PHE A 237 16.49 14.84 -30.16
CA PHE A 237 16.94 13.57 -29.61
C PHE A 237 15.75 12.67 -29.26
N THR A 238 14.74 13.22 -28.59
CA THR A 238 13.54 12.47 -28.18
C THR A 238 12.80 11.93 -29.39
N SER A 239 12.61 12.77 -30.42
CA SER A 239 11.95 12.40 -31.67
C SER A 239 12.71 11.29 -32.42
N CYS A 240 14.04 11.37 -32.45
CA CYS A 240 14.89 10.36 -33.07
C CYS A 240 14.74 8.99 -32.38
N VAL A 241 14.88 8.95 -31.04
CA VAL A 241 14.74 7.69 -30.28
C VAL A 241 13.32 7.14 -30.38
N MET A 242 12.30 7.98 -30.28
CA MET A 242 10.91 7.53 -30.41
C MET A 242 10.60 6.98 -31.81
N GLY A 243 11.08 7.62 -32.87
CA GLY A 243 10.94 7.14 -34.25
C GLY A 243 11.58 5.76 -34.46
N LEU A 244 12.77 5.54 -33.93
CA LEU A 244 13.41 4.21 -33.94
C LEU A 244 12.57 3.16 -33.18
N MET A 245 12.06 3.53 -32.02
CA MET A 245 11.23 2.62 -31.23
C MET A 245 9.89 2.32 -31.92
N ASP A 246 9.32 3.25 -32.67
CA ASP A 246 8.13 3.02 -33.48
C ASP A 246 8.40 2.09 -34.67
N LEU A 247 9.59 2.15 -35.26
CA LEU A 247 10.01 1.24 -36.32
C LEU A 247 10.26 -0.19 -35.81
N HIS A 248 11.08 -0.35 -34.76
CA HIS A 248 11.53 -1.67 -34.29
C HIS A 248 10.63 -2.30 -33.22
N ALA A 249 9.88 -1.49 -32.47
CA ALA A 249 9.04 -1.96 -31.36
C ALA A 249 7.71 -1.18 -31.29
N PRO A 250 6.85 -1.27 -32.33
CA PRO A 250 5.59 -0.54 -32.38
C PRO A 250 4.67 -0.89 -31.20
N LEU A 251 3.87 0.07 -30.76
CA LEU A 251 2.92 -0.11 -29.66
C LEU A 251 1.89 -1.19 -30.00
N LYS A 252 1.80 -2.22 -29.16
CA LYS A 252 0.79 -3.28 -29.26
C LYS A 252 -0.15 -3.22 -28.07
N THR A 253 -1.46 -3.29 -28.33
CA THR A 253 -2.48 -3.37 -27.29
C THR A 253 -2.99 -4.81 -27.16
N ARG A 254 -2.88 -5.39 -25.97
CA ARG A 254 -3.36 -6.76 -25.70
C ARG A 254 -4.36 -6.80 -24.56
N LYS A 255 -5.41 -7.60 -24.73
CA LYS A 255 -6.43 -7.88 -23.73
C LYS A 255 -5.99 -9.02 -22.82
N PHE A 256 -5.80 -8.73 -21.53
CA PHE A 256 -5.52 -9.72 -20.49
C PHE A 256 -6.78 -9.97 -19.67
N ARG A 257 -7.28 -11.22 -19.63
CA ARG A 257 -8.40 -11.62 -18.74
C ARG A 257 -7.93 -12.04 -17.36
N HIS A 258 -6.77 -12.70 -17.32
CA HIS A 258 -6.07 -13.10 -16.10
C HIS A 258 -4.57 -12.89 -16.31
N PRO A 259 -3.80 -12.53 -15.27
CA PRO A 259 -2.35 -12.66 -15.34
C PRO A 259 -2.03 -14.12 -15.69
N PRO A 260 -1.14 -14.39 -16.67
CA PRO A 260 -0.77 -15.75 -16.98
C PRO A 260 -0.14 -16.38 -15.74
N HIS A 261 -0.57 -17.61 -15.42
CA HIS A 261 0.07 -18.38 -14.36
C HIS A 261 1.52 -18.69 -14.80
N PRO A 262 2.55 -18.29 -14.03
CA PRO A 262 3.94 -18.46 -14.45
C PRO A 262 4.35 -19.90 -14.74
N TRP A 263 3.68 -20.87 -14.11
CA TRP A 263 3.88 -22.31 -14.31
C TRP A 263 3.15 -22.89 -15.52
N ILE A 264 2.44 -22.07 -16.30
CA ILE A 264 1.83 -22.48 -17.58
C ILE A 264 2.80 -22.13 -18.71
N THR A 265 3.81 -22.98 -18.84
CA THR A 265 4.82 -22.93 -19.91
C THR A 265 4.20 -23.15 -21.29
N ASP A 266 4.97 -22.90 -22.35
CA ASP A 266 4.53 -23.20 -23.73
C ASP A 266 4.17 -24.68 -23.89
N THR A 267 4.99 -25.56 -23.30
CA THR A 267 4.76 -27.02 -23.27
C THR A 267 3.44 -27.40 -22.59
N VAL A 268 3.09 -26.77 -21.45
CA VAL A 268 1.80 -26.99 -20.78
C VAL A 268 0.64 -26.48 -21.62
N ARG A 269 0.83 -25.35 -22.34
CA ARG A 269 -0.17 -24.82 -23.27
C ARG A 269 -0.44 -25.75 -24.45
N ASP A 270 0.60 -26.36 -25.00
CA ASP A 270 0.45 -27.35 -26.08
C ASP A 270 -0.31 -28.59 -25.58
N MET A 271 0.03 -29.11 -24.39
CA MET A 271 -0.71 -30.21 -23.77
C MET A 271 -2.18 -29.85 -23.48
N MET A 272 -2.45 -28.61 -23.06
CA MET A 272 -3.83 -28.12 -22.88
C MET A 272 -4.59 -28.05 -24.20
N SER A 273 -3.95 -27.60 -25.28
CA SER A 273 -4.53 -27.56 -26.63
C SER A 273 -4.93 -28.95 -27.10
N ILE A 274 -4.04 -29.93 -26.95
CA ILE A 274 -4.31 -31.34 -27.31
C ILE A 274 -5.48 -31.88 -26.48
N ARG A 275 -5.49 -31.67 -25.16
CA ARG A 275 -6.63 -32.06 -24.29
C ARG A 275 -7.94 -31.42 -24.75
N ASP A 276 -7.93 -30.14 -25.11
CA ASP A 276 -9.12 -29.40 -25.53
C ASP A 276 -9.66 -29.89 -26.87
N ASP A 277 -8.78 -30.32 -27.78
CA ASP A 277 -9.16 -31.00 -29.02
C ASP A 277 -9.88 -32.34 -28.73
N TYR A 278 -9.33 -33.18 -27.85
CA TYR A 278 -10.02 -34.41 -27.40
C TYR A 278 -11.37 -34.11 -26.73
N HIS A 279 -11.46 -33.04 -25.93
CA HIS A 279 -12.72 -32.63 -25.31
C HIS A 279 -13.76 -32.16 -26.34
N LYS A 280 -13.31 -31.46 -27.39
CA LYS A 280 -14.17 -31.01 -28.50
C LYS A 280 -14.70 -32.21 -29.29
N ARG A 281 -13.82 -33.16 -29.65
CA ARG A 281 -14.20 -34.42 -30.32
C ARG A 281 -15.20 -35.22 -29.48
N LEU A 282 -14.99 -35.30 -28.16
CA LEU A 282 -15.90 -35.99 -27.24
C LEU A 282 -17.31 -35.36 -27.19
N LYS A 283 -17.43 -34.04 -27.33
CA LYS A 283 -18.73 -33.35 -27.41
C LYS A 283 -19.47 -33.61 -28.72
N GLN A 284 -18.74 -33.90 -29.80
CA GLN A 284 -19.30 -34.20 -31.11
C GLN A 284 -19.64 -35.69 -31.25
N HIS A 285 -18.80 -36.57 -30.71
CA HIS A 285 -18.93 -38.02 -30.79
C HIS A 285 -18.56 -38.66 -29.43
N SER A 286 -19.55 -39.24 -28.73
CA SER A 286 -19.37 -39.78 -27.37
C SER A 286 -19.04 -41.28 -27.38
N THR A 287 -17.82 -41.64 -27.78
CA THR A 287 -17.32 -43.03 -27.72
C THR A 287 -16.56 -43.32 -26.42
N ALA A 288 -16.46 -44.60 -26.04
CA ALA A 288 -15.71 -45.01 -24.85
C ALA A 288 -14.20 -44.69 -24.97
N GLU A 289 -13.62 -44.94 -26.14
CA GLU A 289 -12.21 -44.67 -26.46
C GLU A 289 -11.86 -43.18 -26.36
N LEU A 290 -12.74 -42.28 -26.84
CA LEU A 290 -12.56 -40.84 -26.72
C LEU A 290 -12.67 -40.36 -25.26
N ARG A 291 -13.57 -40.98 -24.47
CA ARG A 291 -13.67 -40.68 -23.02
C ARG A 291 -12.39 -41.04 -22.29
N ASP A 292 -11.81 -42.20 -22.59
CA ASP A 292 -10.60 -42.65 -21.91
C ASP A 292 -9.35 -41.89 -22.36
N SER A 293 -9.24 -41.60 -23.67
CA SER A 293 -8.20 -40.71 -24.21
C SER A 293 -8.26 -39.31 -23.58
N TYR A 294 -9.47 -38.73 -23.45
CA TYR A 294 -9.64 -37.44 -22.77
C TYR A 294 -9.25 -37.50 -21.29
N LYS A 295 -9.61 -38.57 -20.56
CA LYS A 295 -9.19 -38.75 -19.15
C LYS A 295 -7.67 -38.80 -19.01
N ILE A 296 -6.99 -39.55 -19.89
CA ILE A 296 -5.53 -39.65 -19.92
C ILE A 296 -4.91 -38.27 -20.14
N MET A 297 -5.34 -37.55 -21.19
CA MET A 297 -4.83 -36.20 -21.49
C MET A 297 -5.12 -35.21 -20.36
N LYS A 298 -6.31 -35.27 -19.76
CA LYS A 298 -6.67 -34.44 -18.59
C LYS A 298 -5.72 -34.71 -17.42
N ASN A 299 -5.43 -35.97 -17.11
CA ASN A 299 -4.55 -36.33 -16.00
C ASN A 299 -3.09 -35.95 -16.28
N MET A 300 -2.62 -36.10 -17.52
CA MET A 300 -1.29 -35.64 -17.94
C MET A 300 -1.14 -34.13 -17.78
N VAL A 301 -2.14 -33.35 -18.24
CA VAL A 301 -2.14 -31.89 -18.06
C VAL A 301 -2.14 -31.51 -16.58
N LEU A 302 -2.94 -32.17 -15.75
CA LEU A 302 -2.98 -31.89 -14.30
C LEU A 302 -1.62 -32.17 -13.64
N LYS A 303 -0.99 -33.32 -13.94
CA LYS A 303 0.35 -33.67 -13.43
C LYS A 303 1.42 -32.69 -13.92
N ALA A 304 1.37 -32.29 -15.19
CA ALA A 304 2.30 -31.32 -15.73
C ALA A 304 2.17 -29.95 -15.05
N ILE A 305 0.94 -29.47 -14.85
CA ILE A 305 0.68 -28.22 -14.11
C ILE A 305 1.22 -28.31 -12.68
N GLU A 306 0.99 -29.43 -11.99
CA GLU A 306 1.46 -29.62 -10.61
C GLU A 306 3.00 -29.68 -10.54
N ARG A 307 3.64 -30.38 -11.48
CA ARG A 307 5.10 -30.46 -11.59
C ARG A 307 5.72 -29.09 -11.86
N GLU A 308 5.21 -28.36 -12.86
CA GLU A 308 5.72 -27.03 -13.21
C GLU A 308 5.46 -26.02 -12.09
N LYS A 309 4.31 -26.11 -11.42
CA LYS A 309 4.01 -25.28 -10.25
C LYS A 309 5.00 -25.55 -9.11
N THR A 310 5.25 -26.82 -8.79
CA THR A 310 6.20 -27.22 -7.75
C THR A 310 7.61 -26.78 -8.10
N SER A 311 8.04 -27.00 -9.35
CA SER A 311 9.34 -26.55 -9.88
C SER A 311 9.50 -25.03 -9.78
N PHE A 312 8.47 -24.27 -10.17
CA PHE A 312 8.46 -22.82 -10.09
C PHE A 312 8.66 -22.32 -8.65
N PHE A 313 7.89 -22.85 -7.68
CA PHE A 313 8.02 -22.45 -6.27
C PHE A 313 9.35 -22.89 -5.66
N ASN A 314 9.80 -24.12 -5.94
CA ASN A 314 11.11 -24.61 -5.50
C ASN A 314 12.23 -23.72 -6.05
N LYS A 315 12.17 -23.33 -7.33
CA LYS A 315 13.13 -22.41 -7.93
C LYS A 315 13.06 -21.03 -7.29
N GLN A 316 11.88 -20.50 -7.00
CA GLN A 316 11.76 -19.19 -6.34
C GLN A 316 12.30 -19.16 -4.90
N ILE A 317 12.12 -20.25 -4.15
CA ILE A 317 12.57 -20.35 -2.76
C ILE A 317 14.06 -20.69 -2.71
N ASN A 318 14.46 -21.78 -3.37
CA ASN A 318 15.81 -22.35 -3.22
C ASN A 318 16.89 -21.52 -3.91
N SER A 319 16.59 -20.87 -5.05
CA SER A 319 17.59 -20.05 -5.74
C SER A 319 17.91 -18.72 -5.02
N ASN A 320 17.07 -18.32 -4.06
CA ASN A 320 17.14 -17.02 -3.41
C ASN A 320 17.40 -17.10 -1.90
N LEU A 321 17.75 -18.27 -1.36
CA LEU A 321 18.01 -18.47 0.08
C LEU A 321 19.10 -17.54 0.62
N ARG A 322 20.12 -17.22 -0.19
CA ARG A 322 21.21 -16.30 0.19
C ARG A 322 20.83 -14.82 0.07
N ASN A 323 19.74 -14.49 -0.62
CA ASN A 323 19.26 -13.12 -0.80
C ASN A 323 17.89 -12.95 -0.12
N SER A 324 17.94 -12.71 1.19
CA SER A 324 16.75 -12.51 2.04
C SER A 324 15.75 -11.52 1.43
N ARG A 325 16.21 -10.39 0.87
CA ARG A 325 15.34 -9.39 0.23
C ARG A 325 14.56 -9.97 -0.96
N LEU A 326 15.24 -10.73 -1.83
CA LEU A 326 14.63 -11.32 -3.01
C LEU A 326 13.70 -12.48 -2.64
N LEU A 327 14.08 -13.30 -1.64
CA LEU A 327 13.24 -14.35 -1.07
C LEU A 327 11.92 -13.78 -0.51
N TRP A 328 11.99 -12.75 0.34
CA TRP A 328 10.82 -12.09 0.91
C TRP A 328 9.94 -11.43 -0.15
N LYS A 329 10.54 -10.83 -1.19
CA LYS A 329 9.81 -10.27 -2.34
C LYS A 329 9.04 -11.37 -3.08
N ASN A 330 9.68 -12.51 -3.35
CA ASN A 330 9.05 -13.64 -4.03
C ASN A 330 7.91 -14.24 -3.20
N LEU A 331 8.15 -14.55 -1.92
CA LEU A 331 7.13 -15.05 -1.01
C LEU A 331 5.88 -14.14 -0.92
N LYS A 332 6.09 -12.82 -0.82
CA LYS A 332 4.98 -11.83 -0.80
C LYS A 332 4.18 -11.80 -2.11
N SER A 333 4.85 -11.97 -3.24
CA SER A 333 4.21 -11.92 -4.56
C SER A 333 3.50 -13.22 -4.97
N THR A 334 3.85 -14.36 -4.37
CA THR A 334 3.37 -15.67 -4.84
C THR A 334 2.70 -16.55 -3.78
N VAL A 335 3.11 -16.50 -2.51
CA VAL A 335 2.65 -17.44 -1.46
C VAL A 335 1.75 -16.76 -0.44
N LEU A 336 2.15 -15.58 0.04
CA LEU A 336 1.36 -14.84 1.00
C LEU A 336 0.15 -14.23 0.29
N PRO A 337 -1.04 -14.22 0.91
CA PRO A 337 -2.15 -13.43 0.39
C PRO A 337 -1.62 -12.01 0.29
N ASN A 338 -1.45 -11.54 -0.94
CA ASN A 338 -1.19 -10.14 -1.20
C ASN A 338 -2.34 -9.42 -0.50
N LYS A 339 -2.08 -8.80 0.67
CA LYS A 339 -2.81 -7.59 1.01
C LYS A 339 -2.51 -6.72 -0.19
N LYS A 340 -3.40 -6.72 -1.18
CA LYS A 340 -3.38 -5.72 -2.23
C LYS A 340 -3.42 -4.44 -1.40
N ASN A 341 -2.28 -3.79 -1.25
CA ASN A 341 -2.30 -2.34 -1.33
C ASN A 341 -2.95 -2.13 -2.68
N SER A 342 -4.27 -1.97 -2.70
CA SER A 342 -4.98 -1.56 -3.88
C SER A 342 -4.37 -0.22 -4.19
N ALA A 343 -3.34 -0.22 -5.03
CA ALA A 343 -2.92 0.97 -5.76
C ALA A 343 -4.11 1.51 -6.58
N ASP A 344 -5.13 0.67 -6.79
CA ASP A 344 -6.46 1.05 -7.23
C ASP A 344 -7.09 1.96 -6.17
N LEU A 345 -7.18 3.25 -6.49
CA LEU A 345 -7.91 4.24 -5.72
C LEU A 345 -9.39 3.84 -5.61
N PRO A 346 -10.05 4.10 -4.47
CA PRO A 346 -11.49 3.97 -4.36
C PRO A 346 -12.23 4.69 -5.50
N LEU A 347 -13.42 4.19 -5.87
CA LEU A 347 -14.26 4.77 -6.93
C LEU A 347 -14.62 6.24 -6.68
N SER A 348 -14.54 6.70 -5.43
CA SER A 348 -14.74 8.10 -5.04
C SER A 348 -13.67 9.06 -5.59
N PHE A 349 -12.50 8.57 -5.99
CA PHE A 349 -11.44 9.37 -6.61
C PHE A 349 -11.47 9.19 -8.13
N ASN A 350 -12.47 9.78 -8.78
CA ASN A 350 -12.67 9.71 -10.23
C ASN A 350 -12.27 11.00 -10.97
N ASP A 351 -12.09 12.11 -10.26
CA ASP A 351 -11.75 13.41 -10.84
C ASP A 351 -10.26 13.74 -10.67
N PRO A 352 -9.45 13.64 -11.74
CA PRO A 352 -8.02 13.96 -11.68
C PRO A 352 -7.76 15.46 -11.48
N ASP A 353 -8.65 16.36 -11.94
CA ASP A 353 -8.46 17.81 -11.82
C ASP A 353 -8.61 18.28 -10.37
N SER A 354 -9.66 17.83 -9.68
CA SER A 354 -9.84 18.10 -8.25
C SER A 354 -8.67 17.61 -7.39
N ILE A 355 -8.11 16.44 -7.73
CA ILE A 355 -6.90 15.92 -7.06
C ILE A 355 -5.69 16.80 -7.35
N ASN A 356 -5.51 17.24 -8.60
CA ASN A 356 -4.40 18.12 -8.97
C ASN A 356 -4.48 19.47 -8.24
N ASP A 357 -5.68 20.06 -8.19
CA ASP A 357 -5.93 21.32 -7.47
C ASP A 357 -5.65 21.19 -5.97
N HIS A 358 -6.03 20.06 -5.35
CA HIS A 358 -5.67 19.78 -3.97
C HIS A 358 -4.15 19.67 -3.77
N PHE A 359 -3.46 18.97 -4.67
CA PHE A 359 -2.00 18.87 -4.60
C PHE A 359 -1.29 20.20 -4.82
N LEU A 360 -1.85 21.14 -5.58
CA LEU A 360 -1.26 22.48 -5.74
C LEU A 360 -1.60 23.42 -4.56
N LYS A 361 -2.66 23.13 -3.80
CA LYS A 361 -3.05 23.90 -2.61
C LYS A 361 -2.17 23.55 -1.41
N ILE A 362 -1.00 24.14 -1.36
CA ILE A 362 -0.01 23.98 -0.27
C ILE A 362 -0.36 24.95 0.89
N PRO A 363 -0.28 24.52 2.17
CA PRO A 363 -0.51 25.40 3.32
C PRO A 363 0.58 26.47 3.48
N GLY A 364 0.30 27.50 4.30
CA GLY A 364 1.24 28.60 4.56
C GLY A 364 1.34 29.63 3.43
N GLU A 365 1.78 30.83 3.78
CA GLU A 365 2.07 31.91 2.83
C GLU A 365 3.35 31.60 2.03
N ASN A 366 3.46 32.14 0.82
CA ASN A 366 4.64 32.01 -0.04
C ASN A 366 5.32 33.37 -0.25
N ILE A 367 5.29 34.21 0.79
CA ILE A 367 5.82 35.55 0.78
C ILE A 367 7.07 35.54 1.65
N VAL A 368 8.19 35.99 1.09
CA VAL A 368 9.46 36.08 1.80
C VAL A 368 9.75 37.54 2.07
N ASN A 369 10.22 37.85 3.27
CA ASN A 369 10.64 39.21 3.60
C ASN A 369 11.85 39.61 2.74
N LEU A 370 11.78 40.79 2.11
CA LEU A 370 12.85 41.32 1.27
C LEU A 370 14.18 41.46 2.02
N SER A 371 14.17 41.82 3.30
CA SER A 371 15.38 41.94 4.11
C SER A 371 16.09 40.59 4.27
N LEU A 372 15.35 39.49 4.34
CA LEU A 372 15.90 38.14 4.44
C LEU A 372 16.54 37.70 3.13
N LEU A 373 15.91 38.00 1.98
CA LEU A 373 16.48 37.75 0.67
C LEU A 373 17.80 38.52 0.49
N THR A 374 17.77 39.82 0.81
CA THR A 374 18.96 40.69 0.77
C THR A 374 20.06 40.16 1.70
N TYR A 375 19.72 39.70 2.91
CA TYR A 375 20.70 39.09 3.81
C TYR A 375 21.44 37.93 3.13
N TYR A 376 20.72 36.97 2.55
CA TYR A 376 21.34 35.81 1.92
C TYR A 376 22.08 36.14 0.62
N GLU A 377 21.63 37.15 -0.13
CA GLU A 377 22.30 37.56 -1.37
C GLU A 377 23.66 38.23 -1.14
N TYR A 378 23.76 39.08 -0.10
CA TYR A 378 24.94 39.89 0.16
C TYR A 378 25.88 39.35 1.25
N ASN A 379 25.41 38.41 2.07
CA ASN A 379 26.27 37.70 3.02
C ASN A 379 26.75 36.38 2.43
N ARG A 380 27.81 35.82 3.00
CA ARG A 380 28.35 34.53 2.62
C ARG A 380 28.53 33.66 3.84
N HIS A 381 28.21 32.37 3.68
CA HIS A 381 28.67 31.33 4.56
C HIS A 381 30.20 31.27 4.50
N ASN A 382 30.86 30.82 5.56
CA ASN A 382 32.32 30.68 5.66
C ASN A 382 32.86 29.55 4.74
N SER A 383 32.54 29.59 3.45
CA SER A 383 33.07 28.69 2.43
C SER A 383 34.32 29.31 1.82
N ALA A 384 35.40 28.53 1.73
CA ALA A 384 36.65 28.98 1.13
C ALA A 384 36.62 28.91 -0.41
N ALA A 385 35.75 28.07 -0.97
CA ALA A 385 35.62 27.84 -2.41
C ALA A 385 34.21 28.18 -2.92
N ALA A 386 34.13 28.59 -4.19
CA ALA A 386 32.86 28.77 -4.88
C ALA A 386 32.40 27.48 -5.55
N PHE A 387 31.09 27.22 -5.55
CA PHE A 387 30.50 26.13 -6.31
C PHE A 387 30.23 26.55 -7.76
N SER A 388 30.77 25.77 -8.69
CA SER A 388 30.55 25.93 -10.13
C SER A 388 30.23 24.59 -10.78
N LEU A 389 29.13 24.53 -11.52
CA LEU A 389 28.81 23.38 -12.36
C LEU A 389 29.82 23.24 -13.50
N HIS A 390 30.30 22.02 -13.71
CA HIS A 390 31.25 21.69 -14.77
C HIS A 390 30.74 20.56 -15.66
N THR A 391 31.26 20.52 -16.90
CA THR A 391 30.97 19.47 -17.87
C THR A 391 31.57 18.13 -17.42
N VAL A 392 31.04 17.04 -17.96
CA VAL A 392 31.38 15.67 -17.56
C VAL A 392 31.73 14.80 -18.75
N SER A 393 32.44 13.70 -18.47
CA SER A 393 32.83 12.70 -19.47
C SER A 393 31.71 11.71 -19.77
N GLU A 394 31.81 11.04 -20.92
CA GLU A 394 30.90 9.97 -21.32
C GLU A 394 30.89 8.81 -20.32
N ASP A 395 32.04 8.48 -19.71
CA ASP A 395 32.16 7.42 -18.70
C ASP A 395 31.28 7.69 -17.47
N LEU A 396 31.23 8.95 -17.02
CA LEU A 396 30.39 9.35 -15.90
C LEU A 396 28.91 9.24 -16.26
N VAL A 397 28.54 9.69 -17.46
CA VAL A 397 27.16 9.61 -17.97
C VAL A 397 26.73 8.16 -18.14
N LEU A 398 27.59 7.29 -18.68
CA LEU A 398 27.36 5.86 -18.82
C LEU A 398 27.14 5.18 -17.45
N LYS A 399 28.00 5.49 -16.47
CA LYS A 399 27.86 5.01 -15.09
C LYS A 399 26.55 5.47 -14.47
N THR A 400 26.16 6.72 -14.72
CA THR A 400 24.90 7.31 -14.25
C THR A 400 23.69 6.57 -14.81
N ILE A 401 23.64 6.35 -16.14
CA ILE A 401 22.56 5.64 -16.83
C ILE A 401 22.41 4.22 -16.27
N ARG A 402 23.51 3.48 -16.13
CA ARG A 402 23.51 2.11 -15.59
C ARG A 402 23.09 2.05 -14.12
N GLY A 403 23.23 3.14 -13.36
CA GLY A 403 22.78 3.26 -11.98
C GLY A 403 21.28 3.49 -11.80
N LEU A 404 20.57 3.90 -12.86
CA LEU A 404 19.12 4.12 -12.81
C LEU A 404 18.36 2.79 -12.73
N LYS A 405 17.24 2.78 -11.98
CA LYS A 405 16.46 1.56 -11.69
C LYS A 405 15.02 1.60 -12.18
N SER A 406 14.49 2.80 -12.44
CA SER A 406 13.08 2.99 -12.77
C SER A 406 12.89 3.07 -14.27
N ASN A 407 12.01 2.24 -14.81
CA ASN A 407 11.60 2.26 -16.21
C ASN A 407 10.26 2.97 -16.45
N ALA A 408 9.85 3.84 -15.51
CA ALA A 408 8.65 4.66 -15.65
C ALA A 408 8.81 5.64 -16.83
N LEU A 409 7.72 5.82 -17.58
CA LEU A 409 7.65 6.75 -18.72
C LEU A 409 7.31 8.15 -18.21
N GLY A 410 8.14 9.14 -18.57
CA GLY A 410 7.84 10.56 -18.37
C GLY A 410 6.82 11.08 -19.39
N ASN A 411 6.62 12.40 -19.43
CA ASN A 411 5.79 13.06 -20.44
C ASN A 411 6.37 12.92 -21.87
N ASP A 412 7.69 12.70 -21.97
CA ASP A 412 8.45 12.51 -23.21
C ASP A 412 8.29 11.10 -23.81
N GLY A 413 7.69 10.17 -23.06
CA GLY A 413 7.48 8.79 -23.51
C GLY A 413 8.76 7.95 -23.58
N LEU A 414 9.92 8.47 -23.15
CA LEU A 414 11.17 7.73 -23.12
C LEU A 414 11.27 6.85 -21.86
N SER A 415 11.67 5.61 -22.06
CA SER A 415 11.95 4.66 -20.99
C SER A 415 13.45 4.40 -20.86
N LEU A 416 13.89 3.94 -19.68
CA LEU A 416 15.28 3.54 -19.47
C LEU A 416 15.69 2.41 -20.41
N ASP A 417 14.80 1.45 -20.68
CA ASP A 417 15.08 0.36 -21.62
C ASP A 417 15.36 0.87 -23.04
N MET A 418 14.60 1.87 -23.50
CA MET A 418 14.84 2.49 -24.81
C MET A 418 16.22 3.15 -24.87
N LEU A 419 16.60 3.88 -23.83
CA LEU A 419 17.92 4.50 -23.76
C LEU A 419 19.04 3.45 -23.73
N LEU A 420 18.86 2.36 -22.98
CA LEU A 420 19.84 1.27 -22.92
C LEU A 420 20.00 0.56 -24.27
N LEU A 421 18.92 0.43 -25.05
CA LEU A 421 18.96 -0.15 -26.40
C LEU A 421 19.69 0.74 -27.41
N THR A 422 19.60 2.06 -27.29
CA THR A 422 20.27 3.00 -28.21
C THR A 422 21.67 3.41 -27.74
N LEU A 423 22.01 3.11 -26.49
CA LEU A 423 23.22 3.57 -25.80
C LEU A 423 24.54 3.37 -26.57
N PRO A 424 24.76 2.26 -27.32
CA PRO A 424 26.01 2.07 -28.06
C PRO A 424 26.33 3.21 -29.03
N HIS A 425 25.30 3.88 -29.57
CA HIS A 425 25.45 5.00 -30.52
C HIS A 425 25.01 6.34 -29.94
N SER A 426 24.08 6.36 -28.97
CA SER A 426 23.48 7.59 -28.44
C SER A 426 24.25 8.21 -27.27
N LEU A 427 25.24 7.52 -26.68
CA LEU A 427 25.99 8.01 -25.52
C LEU A 427 26.68 9.37 -25.72
N PRO A 428 27.36 9.65 -26.85
CA PRO A 428 27.95 10.97 -27.09
C PRO A 428 26.90 12.09 -27.14
N ALA A 429 25.76 11.82 -27.78
CA ALA A 429 24.63 12.76 -27.86
C ALA A 429 24.02 13.04 -26.48
N ILE A 430 23.82 12.01 -25.65
CA ILE A 430 23.32 12.17 -24.27
C ILE A 430 24.32 12.98 -23.42
N THR A 431 25.62 12.72 -23.59
CA THR A 431 26.67 13.46 -22.86
C THR A 431 26.70 14.92 -23.27
N ALA A 432 26.60 15.21 -24.57
CA ALA A 432 26.49 16.58 -25.05
C ALA A 432 25.22 17.28 -24.57
N LEU A 433 24.08 16.59 -24.47
CA LEU A 433 22.85 17.13 -23.88
C LEU A 433 23.08 17.60 -22.43
N VAL A 434 23.69 16.74 -21.60
CA VAL A 434 24.01 17.07 -20.21
C VAL A 434 24.95 18.28 -20.15
N ASN A 435 26.04 18.24 -20.92
CA ASN A 435 27.05 19.30 -20.92
C ASN A 435 26.49 20.62 -21.45
N ARG A 436 25.66 20.58 -22.48
CA ARG A 436 25.03 21.77 -23.08
C ARG A 436 24.05 22.42 -22.12
N SER A 437 23.26 21.64 -21.37
CA SER A 437 22.40 22.18 -20.31
C SER A 437 23.22 22.95 -19.25
N ILE A 438 24.34 22.39 -18.81
CA ILE A 438 25.25 23.03 -17.85
C ILE A 438 25.85 24.31 -18.42
N LEU A 439 26.38 24.26 -19.65
CA LEU A 439 27.00 25.41 -20.31
C LEU A 439 26.01 26.55 -20.56
N GLU A 440 24.81 26.24 -21.06
CA GLU A 440 23.73 27.20 -21.30
C GLU A 440 23.02 27.66 -20.01
N CYS A 441 23.37 27.08 -18.85
CA CYS A 441 22.74 27.35 -17.56
C CYS A 441 21.22 27.16 -17.59
N THR A 442 20.73 26.19 -18.37
CA THR A 442 19.31 26.03 -18.70
C THR A 442 18.89 24.57 -18.54
N PHE A 443 17.87 24.33 -17.74
CA PHE A 443 17.23 23.02 -17.61
C PHE A 443 16.13 22.89 -18.67
N PRO A 444 16.06 21.78 -19.44
CA PRO A 444 15.15 21.67 -20.58
C PRO A 444 13.67 21.75 -20.21
N GLU A 445 12.88 22.49 -20.99
CA GLU A 445 11.45 22.72 -20.76
C GLU A 445 10.64 21.42 -20.81
N LEU A 446 10.94 20.52 -21.74
CA LEU A 446 10.29 19.21 -21.83
C LEU A 446 10.44 18.41 -20.53
N TRP A 447 11.52 18.61 -19.78
CA TRP A 447 11.83 17.93 -18.53
C TRP A 447 11.18 18.56 -17.29
N LYS A 448 10.53 19.72 -17.44
CA LYS A 448 9.87 20.46 -16.35
C LYS A 448 8.43 20.02 -16.09
N VAL A 449 7.89 19.11 -16.90
CA VAL A 449 6.53 18.60 -16.75
C VAL A 449 6.55 17.24 -16.05
N ALA A 450 5.79 17.13 -14.96
CA ALA A 450 5.66 15.90 -14.18
C ALA A 450 4.31 15.22 -14.38
N ILE A 451 4.33 13.89 -14.55
CA ILE A 451 3.12 13.05 -14.43
C ILE A 451 2.96 12.68 -12.96
N VAL A 452 1.92 13.17 -12.30
CA VAL A 452 1.66 12.90 -10.89
C VAL A 452 0.78 11.67 -10.73
N LYS A 453 1.26 10.68 -9.97
CA LYS A 453 0.50 9.50 -9.56
C LYS A 453 0.10 9.60 -8.09
N PRO A 454 -1.21 9.68 -7.78
CA PRO A 454 -1.66 9.64 -6.40
C PRO A 454 -1.44 8.24 -5.82
N LEU A 455 -0.60 8.14 -4.79
CA LEU A 455 -0.38 6.89 -4.06
C LEU A 455 -1.06 6.93 -2.68
N PRO A 456 -1.90 5.94 -2.33
CA PRO A 456 -2.48 5.86 -1.00
C PRO A 456 -1.44 5.76 0.12
N LYS A 457 -1.58 6.57 1.17
CA LYS A 457 -0.82 6.46 2.44
C LYS A 457 -1.32 5.28 3.27
N THR A 458 -2.61 4.98 3.18
CA THR A 458 -3.34 3.93 3.90
C THR A 458 -3.98 2.95 2.91
N SER A 459 -4.46 1.80 3.39
CA SER A 459 -5.07 0.79 2.51
C SER A 459 -6.45 1.18 1.96
N GLN A 460 -7.15 2.10 2.63
CA GLN A 460 -8.48 2.58 2.25
C GLN A 460 -8.52 4.10 2.49
N PRO A 461 -7.95 4.90 1.58
CA PRO A 461 -7.98 6.35 1.73
C PRO A 461 -9.41 6.84 1.63
N VAL A 462 -9.86 7.66 2.60
CA VAL A 462 -11.19 8.29 2.57
C VAL A 462 -11.14 9.72 2.05
N SER A 463 -9.94 10.31 2.01
CA SER A 463 -9.72 11.72 1.69
C SER A 463 -8.48 11.91 0.80
N VAL A 464 -8.41 13.03 0.06
CA VAL A 464 -7.25 13.34 -0.81
C VAL A 464 -5.98 13.59 0.01
N GLN A 465 -6.11 14.04 1.27
CA GLN A 465 -4.98 14.25 2.20
C GLN A 465 -4.23 12.94 2.50
N GLU A 466 -4.90 11.80 2.36
CA GLU A 466 -4.31 10.47 2.52
C GLU A 466 -3.63 9.96 1.25
N LEU A 467 -3.51 10.79 0.21
CA LEU A 467 -2.75 10.48 -1.00
C LEU A 467 -1.39 11.19 -1.00
N ARG A 468 -0.39 10.58 -1.63
CA ARG A 468 0.92 11.18 -1.92
C ARG A 468 1.01 11.52 -3.41
N PRO A 469 1.39 12.75 -3.80
CA PRO A 469 1.63 13.11 -5.19
C PRO A 469 3.01 12.64 -5.66
N ILE A 470 3.13 11.43 -6.21
CA ILE A 470 4.42 10.97 -6.74
C ILE A 470 4.63 11.50 -8.16
N SER A 471 5.65 12.32 -8.35
CA SER A 471 6.05 12.87 -9.64
C SER A 471 6.88 11.86 -10.44
N ILE A 472 6.38 11.46 -11.60
CA ILE A 472 7.17 10.77 -12.63
C ILE A 472 7.75 11.82 -13.57
N LEU A 473 9.07 11.93 -13.55
CA LEU A 473 9.86 12.81 -14.40
C LEU A 473 10.51 12.03 -15.56
N PRO A 474 10.79 12.69 -16.69
CA PRO A 474 11.54 12.14 -17.83
C PRO A 474 12.81 11.39 -17.45
N CYS A 475 13.11 10.31 -18.16
CA CYS A 475 14.27 9.48 -17.83
C CYS A 475 15.59 10.26 -17.98
N LEU A 476 15.74 11.01 -19.08
CA LEU A 476 16.93 11.83 -19.34
C LEU A 476 17.12 12.94 -18.31
N SER A 477 16.02 13.53 -17.81
CA SER A 477 16.09 14.55 -16.75
C SER A 477 16.81 14.04 -15.50
N LYS A 478 16.60 12.77 -15.14
CA LYS A 478 17.23 12.13 -13.99
C LYS A 478 18.72 11.91 -14.18
N ILE A 479 19.20 11.77 -15.42
CA ILE A 479 20.63 11.68 -15.71
C ILE A 479 21.29 13.02 -15.38
N LEU A 480 20.74 14.12 -15.93
CA LEU A 480 21.23 15.46 -15.66
C LEU A 480 21.13 15.82 -14.17
N GLU A 481 19.99 15.55 -13.53
CA GLU A 481 19.83 15.79 -12.10
C GLU A 481 20.84 15.00 -11.26
N ARG A 482 21.14 13.73 -11.62
CA ARG A 482 22.15 12.94 -10.91
C ARG A 482 23.55 13.54 -11.07
N VAL A 483 23.93 13.92 -12.29
CA VAL A 483 25.22 14.56 -12.56
C VAL A 483 25.39 15.83 -11.71
N VAL A 484 24.37 16.69 -11.68
CA VAL A 484 24.37 17.90 -10.86
C VAL A 484 24.37 17.59 -9.36
N CYS A 485 23.60 16.60 -8.93
CA CYS A 485 23.52 16.18 -7.53
C CYS A 485 24.84 15.63 -7.01
N ASP A 486 25.57 14.87 -7.83
CA ASP A 486 26.87 14.30 -7.46
C ASP A 486 27.93 15.42 -7.31
N GLN A 487 27.94 16.42 -8.20
CA GLN A 487 28.81 17.61 -8.06
C GLN A 487 28.44 18.44 -6.82
N LEU A 488 27.14 18.68 -6.61
CA LEU A 488 26.61 19.42 -5.47
C LEU A 488 26.98 18.75 -4.14
N THR A 489 26.72 17.45 -4.03
CA THR A 489 26.99 16.69 -2.79
C THR A 489 28.46 16.73 -2.43
N LYS A 490 29.35 16.56 -3.43
CA LYS A 490 30.79 16.66 -3.23
C LYS A 490 31.20 18.02 -2.65
N TYR A 491 30.69 19.11 -3.22
CA TYR A 491 30.98 20.46 -2.72
C TYR A 491 30.48 20.68 -1.29
N LEU A 492 29.25 20.25 -0.99
CA LEU A 492 28.66 20.41 0.35
C LEU A 492 29.43 19.64 1.43
N GLU A 493 29.97 18.46 1.08
CA GLU A 493 30.84 17.66 1.95
C GLU A 493 32.22 18.30 2.13
N GLU A 494 32.85 18.78 1.04
CA GLU A 494 34.18 19.40 1.08
C GLU A 494 34.20 20.74 1.84
N GLN A 495 33.09 21.47 1.84
CA GLN A 495 32.96 22.77 2.54
C GLN A 495 32.25 22.68 3.90
N ASP A 496 31.91 21.46 4.38
CA ASP A 496 31.19 21.21 5.64
C ASP A 496 29.94 22.11 5.84
N ILE A 497 29.16 22.28 4.76
CA ILE A 497 28.00 23.18 4.77
C ILE A 497 26.80 22.55 5.50
N LEU A 498 26.67 21.23 5.44
CA LEU A 498 25.52 20.53 5.99
C LEU A 498 25.60 20.41 7.51
N PRO A 499 24.49 20.60 8.26
CA PRO A 499 24.51 20.45 9.70
C PRO A 499 25.04 19.09 10.15
N ARG A 500 25.86 19.07 11.20
CA ARG A 500 26.46 17.84 11.75
C ARG A 500 25.41 16.77 12.09
N TYR A 501 24.32 17.16 12.74
CA TYR A 501 23.22 16.26 13.15
C TYR A 501 22.10 16.16 12.12
N GLN A 502 22.40 16.28 10.82
CA GLN A 502 21.51 15.92 9.73
C GLN A 502 21.97 14.59 9.14
N SER A 503 21.11 13.56 9.20
CA SER A 503 21.40 12.21 8.68
C SER A 503 20.59 11.85 7.43
N GLY A 504 19.51 12.58 7.12
CA GLY A 504 18.68 12.29 5.96
C GLY A 504 19.45 12.54 4.65
N PHE A 505 19.31 11.61 3.69
CA PHE A 505 19.87 11.71 2.33
C PHE A 505 21.37 12.03 2.22
N ARG A 506 22.15 11.77 3.27
CA ARG A 506 23.60 11.88 3.25
C ARG A 506 24.25 10.51 3.09
N LYS A 507 25.36 10.49 2.37
CA LYS A 507 26.17 9.29 2.22
C LYS A 507 26.72 8.88 3.59
N ASP A 508 26.76 7.58 3.87
CA ASP A 508 27.29 6.99 5.12
C ASP A 508 26.50 7.34 6.40
N HIS A 509 25.37 8.03 6.29
CA HIS A 509 24.40 8.24 7.37
C HIS A 509 23.13 7.40 7.14
N GLY A 510 22.54 6.85 8.21
CA GLY A 510 21.31 6.08 8.12
C GLY A 510 20.39 6.29 9.32
N THR A 511 19.19 5.73 9.26
CA THR A 511 18.23 5.80 10.38
C THR A 511 18.77 5.09 11.63
N ALA A 512 19.54 4.02 11.46
CA ALA A 512 20.13 3.28 12.58
C ALA A 512 21.21 4.09 13.30
N THR A 513 22.07 4.81 12.58
CA THR A 513 23.12 5.64 13.20
C THR A 513 22.51 6.85 13.90
N ALA A 514 21.50 7.48 13.28
CA ALA A 514 20.74 8.56 13.92
C ALA A 514 20.03 8.11 15.20
N LEU A 515 19.35 6.95 15.15
CA LEU A 515 18.67 6.40 16.32
C LEU A 515 19.66 6.02 17.43
N ALA A 516 20.80 5.43 17.08
CA ALA A 516 21.82 5.06 18.06
C ALA A 516 22.35 6.28 18.83
N ASP A 517 22.64 7.38 18.14
CA ASP A 517 23.12 8.63 18.76
C ASP A 517 22.07 9.23 19.72
N VAL A 518 20.81 9.32 19.28
CA VAL A 518 19.71 9.82 20.12
C VAL A 518 19.50 8.92 21.34
N VAL A 519 19.44 7.59 21.15
CA VAL A 519 19.19 6.64 22.24
C VAL A 519 20.33 6.63 23.26
N ASP A 520 21.59 6.70 22.82
CA ASP A 520 22.74 6.80 23.71
C ASP A 520 22.63 8.03 24.63
N GLY A 521 22.28 9.20 24.06
CA GLY A 521 22.03 10.41 24.83
C GLY A 521 20.89 10.28 25.86
N LEU A 522 19.80 9.60 25.49
CA LEU A 522 18.66 9.36 26.38
C LEU A 522 19.00 8.40 27.52
N LEU A 523 19.73 7.31 27.23
CA LEU A 523 20.16 6.33 28.23
C LEU A 523 21.18 6.95 29.20
N ALA A 524 22.17 7.69 28.70
CA ALA A 524 23.13 8.38 29.55
C ALA A 524 22.46 9.37 30.51
N ALA A 525 21.42 10.08 30.06
CA ALA A 525 20.62 10.95 30.92
C ALA A 525 19.84 10.15 31.98
N GLN A 526 19.27 9.01 31.60
CA GLN A 526 18.54 8.13 32.52
C GLN A 526 19.45 7.55 33.61
N ASP A 527 20.69 7.17 33.29
CA ASP A 527 21.68 6.67 34.24
C ASP A 527 22.07 7.72 35.29
N GLN A 528 22.03 9.00 34.92
CA GLN A 528 22.20 10.14 35.82
C GLN A 528 20.92 10.46 36.62
N GLY A 529 19.86 9.70 36.42
CA GLY A 529 18.57 9.93 37.06
C GLY A 529 17.78 11.11 36.49
N MET A 530 18.12 11.64 35.32
CA MET A 530 17.33 12.69 34.69
C MET A 530 16.10 12.11 33.96
N VAL A 531 15.18 13.00 33.58
CA VAL A 531 14.12 12.71 32.60
C VAL A 531 14.46 13.46 31.32
N SER A 532 14.16 12.86 30.17
CA SER A 532 14.31 13.48 28.87
C SER A 532 12.96 13.68 28.19
N ALA A 533 12.68 14.90 27.76
CA ALA A 533 11.55 15.22 26.90
C ALA A 533 12.00 15.27 25.45
N MET A 534 11.40 14.46 24.59
CA MET A 534 11.68 14.39 23.16
C MET A 534 10.45 14.84 22.37
N LEU A 535 10.63 15.86 21.52
CA LEU A 535 9.64 16.34 20.58
C LEU A 535 9.97 15.86 19.18
N LEU A 536 8.98 15.28 18.52
CA LEU A 536 9.02 14.88 17.13
C LEU A 536 8.17 15.88 16.35
N LEU A 537 8.82 16.80 15.62
CA LEU A 537 8.15 17.85 14.87
C LEU A 537 7.92 17.41 13.42
N ASP A 538 6.66 17.50 12.96
CA ASP A 538 6.26 17.20 11.58
C ASP A 538 6.00 18.50 10.81
N PHE A 539 6.53 18.59 9.59
CA PHE A 539 6.29 19.72 8.70
C PHE A 539 5.18 19.39 7.70
N SER A 540 4.24 20.32 7.53
CA SER A 540 3.17 20.21 6.55
C SER A 540 3.71 20.38 5.13
N ARG A 541 3.85 19.27 4.39
CA ARG A 541 4.24 19.27 2.97
C ARG A 541 5.55 20.02 2.72
N ALA A 542 6.58 19.68 3.50
CA ALA A 542 7.86 20.40 3.54
C ALA A 542 8.49 20.62 2.15
N PHE A 543 8.66 19.56 1.36
CA PHE A 543 9.21 19.62 0.00
C PHE A 543 8.39 20.48 -0.97
N ASP A 544 7.07 20.47 -0.84
CA ASP A 544 6.17 21.24 -1.69
C ASP A 544 6.18 22.74 -1.30
N SER A 545 6.64 23.08 -0.10
CA SER A 545 6.55 24.43 0.47
C SER A 545 7.76 25.31 0.17
N ILE A 546 8.85 24.75 -0.36
CA ILE A 546 10.11 25.47 -0.64
C ILE A 546 9.85 26.68 -1.55
N ASN A 547 10.21 27.87 -1.09
CA ASN A 547 10.16 29.08 -1.90
C ASN A 547 11.38 29.16 -2.83
N THR A 548 11.13 29.34 -4.14
CA THR A 548 12.19 29.36 -5.16
C THR A 548 13.16 30.52 -4.97
N SER A 549 12.67 31.74 -4.73
CA SER A 549 13.54 32.92 -4.55
C SER A 549 14.43 32.78 -3.33
N LEU A 550 13.87 32.37 -2.20
CA LEU A 550 14.65 32.17 -0.97
C LEU A 550 15.69 31.05 -1.12
N LEU A 551 15.34 29.94 -1.78
CA LEU A 551 16.31 28.88 -2.06
C LEU A 551 17.48 29.41 -2.91
N LEU A 552 17.22 30.21 -3.93
CA LEU A 552 18.26 30.79 -4.79
C LEU A 552 19.15 31.79 -4.04
N SER A 553 18.58 32.63 -3.18
CA SER A 553 19.35 33.53 -2.31
C SER A 553 20.21 32.71 -1.34
N LYS A 554 19.69 31.61 -0.76
CA LYS A 554 20.47 30.70 0.09
C LYS A 554 21.60 29.99 -0.68
N LEU A 555 21.38 29.55 -1.92
CA LEU A 555 22.45 29.00 -2.77
C LEU A 555 23.58 30.02 -2.95
N THR A 556 23.23 31.28 -3.18
CA THR A 556 24.19 32.40 -3.28
C THR A 556 24.96 32.58 -1.97
N PHE A 557 24.27 32.55 -0.82
CA PHE A 557 24.89 32.57 0.51
C PHE A 557 25.89 31.43 0.72
N TYR A 558 25.58 30.21 0.26
CA TYR A 558 26.47 29.05 0.37
C TYR A 558 27.59 28.99 -0.68
N GLY A 559 27.82 30.07 -1.43
CA GLY A 559 28.99 30.21 -2.31
C GLY A 559 28.78 29.74 -3.75
N PHE A 560 27.54 29.61 -4.23
CA PHE A 560 27.28 29.21 -5.61
C PHE A 560 27.54 30.37 -6.56
N ASP A 561 28.20 30.09 -7.67
CA ASP A 561 28.42 31.10 -8.71
C ASP A 561 27.12 31.48 -9.44
N VAL A 562 27.15 32.63 -10.10
CA VAL A 562 25.96 33.18 -10.80
C VAL A 562 25.42 32.22 -11.86
N ARG A 563 26.30 31.46 -12.54
CA ARG A 563 25.92 30.51 -13.59
C ARG A 563 25.18 29.31 -13.03
N SER A 564 25.66 28.76 -11.92
CA SER A 564 25.06 27.64 -11.21
C SER A 564 23.72 28.04 -10.60
N VAL A 565 23.64 29.22 -9.98
CA VAL A 565 22.37 29.79 -9.49
C VAL A 565 21.38 29.96 -10.64
N LYS A 566 21.82 30.45 -11.82
CA LYS A 566 20.97 30.57 -13.01
C LYS A 566 20.45 29.20 -13.49
N TRP A 567 21.29 28.16 -13.45
CA TRP A 567 20.87 26.80 -13.78
C TRP A 567 19.81 26.27 -12.80
N PHE A 568 20.01 26.45 -11.48
CA PHE A 568 19.01 26.06 -10.47
C PHE A 568 17.71 26.87 -10.60
N HIS A 569 17.79 28.16 -10.94
CA HIS A 569 16.61 28.96 -11.25
C HIS A 569 15.84 28.37 -12.43
N SER A 570 16.54 27.98 -13.51
CA SER A 570 15.92 27.30 -14.64
C SER A 570 15.28 25.96 -14.25
N TYR A 571 15.93 25.16 -13.40
CA TYR A 571 15.40 23.88 -12.90
C TYR A 571 14.11 24.02 -12.07
N LEU A 572 14.03 25.06 -11.22
CA LEU A 572 12.94 25.29 -10.28
C LEU A 572 11.74 26.03 -10.88
N THR A 573 11.94 26.83 -11.93
CA THR A 573 10.90 27.69 -12.54
C THR A 573 10.31 27.09 -13.81
N GLY A 574 9.07 27.49 -14.15
CA GLY A 574 8.36 26.99 -15.34
C GLY A 574 7.87 25.55 -15.23
N ARG A 575 7.83 25.00 -14.02
CA ARG A 575 7.41 23.61 -13.79
C ARG A 575 5.90 23.44 -13.91
N GLN A 576 5.50 22.30 -14.45
CA GLN A 576 4.09 21.95 -14.60
C GLN A 576 3.83 20.52 -14.12
N GLN A 577 2.60 20.24 -13.74
CA GLN A 577 2.16 18.88 -13.41
C GLN A 577 0.74 18.59 -13.89
N TYR A 578 0.48 17.32 -14.19
CA TYR A 578 -0.86 16.78 -14.38
C TYR A 578 -0.99 15.42 -13.70
N VAL A 579 -2.18 15.11 -13.19
CA VAL A 579 -2.47 13.87 -12.48
C VAL A 579 -2.91 12.78 -13.45
N GLU A 580 -2.30 11.60 -13.39
CA GLU A 580 -2.75 10.39 -14.11
C GLU A 580 -3.47 9.44 -13.13
N LEU A 581 -4.76 9.18 -13.40
CA LEU A 581 -5.55 8.15 -12.73
C LEU A 581 -5.70 6.92 -13.62
N LYS A 582 -5.30 5.75 -13.12
CA LYS A 582 -5.51 4.47 -13.81
C LYS A 582 -6.72 3.74 -13.24
N GLN A 583 -7.71 3.48 -14.08
CA GLN A 583 -8.88 2.68 -13.71
C GLN A 583 -8.61 1.17 -13.80
N MET A 584 -9.46 0.40 -13.13
CA MET A 584 -9.35 -1.07 -13.06
C MET A 584 -9.44 -1.79 -14.42
N ASP A 585 -10.04 -1.14 -15.43
CA ASP A 585 -10.16 -1.66 -16.80
C ASP A 585 -8.91 -1.38 -17.67
N GLY A 586 -7.95 -0.62 -17.14
CA GLY A 586 -6.71 -0.23 -17.81
C GLY A 586 -6.78 1.14 -18.49
N LYS A 587 -7.92 1.83 -18.48
CA LYS A 587 -8.02 3.19 -19.00
C LYS A 587 -7.33 4.17 -18.06
N SER A 588 -6.66 5.15 -18.64
CA SER A 588 -6.05 6.25 -17.91
C SER A 588 -6.86 7.53 -18.17
N PHE A 589 -6.96 8.37 -17.15
CA PHE A 589 -7.58 9.69 -17.19
C PHE A 589 -6.55 10.68 -16.68
N TRP A 590 -6.55 11.87 -17.29
CA TRP A 590 -5.55 12.90 -17.02
C TRP A 590 -6.25 14.19 -16.64
N SER A 591 -5.69 14.92 -15.68
CA SER A 591 -6.10 16.30 -15.41
C SER A 591 -5.55 17.23 -16.50
N GLN A 592 -6.02 18.48 -16.49
CA GLN A 592 -5.28 19.54 -17.18
C GLN A 592 -3.88 19.73 -16.58
N SER A 593 -2.95 20.19 -17.42
CA SER A 593 -1.62 20.62 -16.96
C SER A 593 -1.75 21.92 -16.19
N ARG A 594 -1.08 22.00 -15.04
CA ARG A 594 -1.12 23.16 -14.14
C ARG A 594 0.29 23.55 -13.70
N SER A 595 0.50 24.85 -13.51
CA SER A 595 1.79 25.39 -13.08
C SER A 595 2.07 25.07 -11.60
N VAL A 596 3.32 24.72 -11.31
CA VAL A 596 3.84 24.52 -9.95
C VAL A 596 4.63 25.76 -9.57
N THR A 597 4.14 26.50 -8.56
CA THR A 597 4.68 27.82 -8.19
C THR A 597 5.72 27.78 -7.07
N ARG A 598 5.76 26.70 -6.31
CA ARG A 598 6.73 26.46 -5.22
C ARG A 598 6.96 24.98 -5.01
N GLY A 599 8.03 24.66 -4.30
CA GLY A 599 8.42 23.30 -3.98
C GLY A 599 9.33 22.63 -4.99
N VAL A 600 9.76 21.43 -4.65
CA VAL A 600 10.54 20.54 -5.52
C VAL A 600 9.74 19.25 -5.80
N PRO A 601 9.82 18.65 -7.01
CA PRO A 601 9.02 17.48 -7.34
C PRO A 601 9.31 16.28 -6.43
N GLN A 602 8.26 15.66 -5.88
CA GLN A 602 8.38 14.46 -5.05
C GLN A 602 8.73 13.23 -5.92
N GLY A 603 10.02 12.94 -6.03
CA GLY A 603 10.57 11.92 -6.94
C GLY A 603 11.73 12.41 -7.82
N SER A 604 12.06 13.71 -7.72
CA SER A 604 13.30 14.28 -8.23
C SER A 604 14.54 13.77 -7.49
N ILE A 605 15.70 13.86 -8.13
CA ILE A 605 16.99 13.49 -7.51
C ILE A 605 17.55 14.67 -6.72
N LEU A 606 17.33 15.90 -7.18
CA LEU A 606 17.82 17.11 -6.50
C LEU A 606 16.94 17.55 -5.34
N GLY A 607 15.63 17.24 -5.35
CA GLY A 607 14.70 17.69 -4.32
C GLY A 607 15.16 17.44 -2.87
N PRO A 608 15.59 16.21 -2.52
CA PRO A 608 16.12 15.90 -1.20
C PRO A 608 17.26 16.81 -0.73
N ILE A 609 18.32 16.96 -1.53
CA ILE A 609 19.49 17.75 -1.13
C ILE A 609 19.20 19.26 -1.12
N LEU A 610 18.34 19.73 -2.02
CA LEU A 610 17.88 21.13 -2.03
C LEU A 610 17.06 21.47 -0.78
N TYR A 611 16.21 20.56 -0.30
CA TYR A 611 15.49 20.77 0.95
C TYR A 611 16.43 20.82 2.16
N ILE A 612 17.42 19.92 2.22
CA ILE A 612 18.41 19.91 3.29
C ILE A 612 19.16 21.24 3.33
N LEU A 613 19.59 21.74 2.17
CA LEU A 613 20.28 23.02 2.08
C LEU A 613 19.36 24.20 2.44
N TYR A 614 18.09 24.13 2.03
CA TYR A 614 17.07 25.13 2.37
C TYR A 614 16.82 25.23 3.88
N SER A 615 16.88 24.11 4.59
CA SER A 615 16.56 24.01 6.02
C SER A 615 17.80 23.98 6.93
N ALA A 616 19.01 24.04 6.38
CA ALA A 616 20.25 23.85 7.15
C ALA A 616 20.41 24.83 8.33
N ASP A 617 19.98 26.07 8.15
CA ASP A 617 20.02 27.15 9.15
C ASP A 617 18.98 27.02 10.28
N ILE A 618 18.04 26.06 10.21
CA ILE A 618 17.08 25.82 11.30
C ILE A 618 17.78 25.51 12.63
N THR A 619 18.95 24.85 12.53
CA THR A 619 19.77 24.48 13.70
C THR A 619 20.30 25.68 14.47
N GLN A 620 20.44 26.84 13.81
CA GLN A 620 20.88 28.10 14.43
C GLN A 620 19.79 28.72 15.32
N CYS A 621 18.54 28.28 15.17
CA CYS A 621 17.41 28.77 15.96
C CYS A 621 17.27 28.03 17.29
N ILE A 622 17.84 26.82 17.41
CA ILE A 622 17.74 25.93 18.56
C ILE A 622 18.85 26.27 19.56
N ARG A 623 18.48 26.75 20.75
CA ARG A 623 19.44 27.19 21.78
C ARG A 623 19.52 26.23 22.95
N ASN A 624 18.39 25.66 23.35
CA ASN A 624 18.28 24.91 24.59
C ASN A 624 18.35 23.40 24.38
N CYS A 625 17.68 22.90 23.35
CA CYS A 625 17.52 21.47 23.08
C CYS A 625 18.71 20.93 22.28
N ARG A 626 19.00 19.64 22.49
CA ARG A 626 19.71 18.85 21.48
C ARG A 626 18.74 18.56 20.34
N HIS A 627 19.28 18.30 19.15
CA HIS A 627 18.46 18.05 17.98
C HIS A 627 19.07 17.00 17.06
N HIS A 628 18.21 16.34 16.30
CA HIS A 628 18.59 15.47 15.20
C HIS A 628 17.62 15.67 14.04
N LEU A 629 18.16 15.87 12.84
CA LEU A 629 17.40 16.01 11.60
C LEU A 629 17.51 14.72 10.78
N TYR A 630 16.39 14.29 10.21
CA TYR A 630 16.37 13.29 9.16
C TYR A 630 15.47 13.78 8.04
N ALA A 631 16.07 14.40 7.02
CA ALA A 631 15.33 15.10 5.97
C ALA A 631 14.44 16.19 6.59
N ASP A 632 13.11 16.08 6.43
CA ASP A 632 12.12 16.99 7.02
C ASP A 632 11.73 16.66 8.46
N ASP A 633 12.05 15.47 8.97
CA ASP A 633 11.80 15.13 10.38
C ASP A 633 12.81 15.85 11.29
N LEU A 634 12.30 16.70 12.19
CA LEU A 634 13.10 17.36 13.23
C LEU A 634 12.77 16.78 14.60
N GLN A 635 13.79 16.25 15.26
CA GLN A 635 13.70 15.78 16.64
C GLN A 635 14.40 16.79 17.55
N LEU A 636 13.72 17.23 18.60
CA LEU A 636 14.30 18.02 19.68
C LEU A 636 14.27 17.19 20.94
N TYR A 637 15.32 17.24 21.76
CA TYR A 637 15.26 16.61 23.07
C TYR A 637 16.06 17.38 24.12
N LEU A 638 15.50 17.41 25.33
CA LEU A 638 16.09 18.07 26.48
C LEU A 638 16.03 17.14 27.69
N SER A 639 17.18 16.88 28.29
CA SER A 639 17.32 16.16 29.56
C SER A 639 17.40 17.14 30.72
N PHE A 640 16.69 16.86 31.81
CA PHE A 640 16.59 17.73 32.98
C PHE A 640 16.28 16.93 34.25
N ASP A 641 16.55 17.50 35.41
CA ASP A 641 16.08 16.93 36.69
C ASP A 641 14.56 17.12 36.79
N PRO A 642 13.77 16.09 37.17
CA PRO A 642 12.32 16.22 37.37
C PRO A 642 11.89 17.41 38.24
N ALA A 643 12.71 17.83 39.21
CA ALA A 643 12.44 19.01 40.04
C ALA A 643 12.39 20.31 39.20
N ASP A 644 13.17 20.39 38.12
CA ASP A 644 13.34 21.56 37.25
C ASP A 644 12.39 21.56 36.04
N HIS A 645 11.33 20.73 36.04
CA HIS A 645 10.43 20.56 34.90
C HIS A 645 9.84 21.88 34.36
N ALA A 646 9.52 22.85 35.24
CA ALA A 646 8.97 24.13 34.82
C ALA A 646 9.98 24.94 33.97
N SER A 647 11.26 24.91 34.35
CA SER A 647 12.34 25.52 33.58
C SER A 647 12.55 24.78 32.25
N ALA A 648 12.50 23.45 32.26
CA ALA A 648 12.60 22.64 31.04
C ALA A 648 11.49 22.96 30.03
N VAL A 649 10.24 23.08 30.49
CA VAL A 649 9.10 23.48 29.64
C VAL A 649 9.30 24.87 29.04
N ALA A 650 9.76 25.84 29.84
CA ALA A 650 10.03 27.20 29.35
C ALA A 650 11.11 27.20 28.25
N ARG A 651 12.21 26.46 28.47
CA ARG A 651 13.32 26.34 27.51
C ARG A 651 12.92 25.65 26.20
N VAL A 652 12.09 24.60 26.29
CA VAL A 652 11.54 23.92 25.11
C VAL A 652 10.62 24.86 24.33
N ASN A 653 9.72 25.58 25.02
CA ASN A 653 8.82 26.54 24.37
C ASN A 653 9.59 27.69 23.72
N GLU A 654 10.67 28.20 24.33
CA GLU A 654 11.54 29.21 23.72
C GLU A 654 12.11 28.71 22.38
N ASP A 655 12.63 27.49 22.32
CA ASP A 655 13.12 26.91 21.07
C ASP A 655 11.99 26.72 20.05
N LEU A 656 10.79 26.30 20.47
CA LEU A 656 9.64 26.12 19.59
C LEU A 656 9.12 27.45 19.01
N GLU A 657 9.10 28.53 19.79
CA GLU A 657 8.75 29.88 19.32
C GLU A 657 9.76 30.33 18.26
N ARG A 658 11.06 30.17 18.51
CA ARG A 658 12.11 30.50 17.54
C ARG A 658 12.01 29.68 16.26
N ILE A 659 11.71 28.39 16.37
CA ILE A 659 11.48 27.52 15.21
C ILE A 659 10.22 27.97 14.45
N HIS A 660 9.16 28.36 15.16
CA HIS A 660 7.93 28.84 14.54
C HIS A 660 8.17 30.13 13.74
N ASP A 661 8.86 31.11 14.31
CA ASP A 661 9.25 32.35 13.63
C ASP A 661 10.13 32.07 12.40
N TRP A 662 11.07 31.13 12.55
CA TRP A 662 11.91 30.69 11.45
C TRP A 662 11.07 30.02 10.35
N CYS A 663 10.09 29.18 10.70
CA CYS A 663 9.18 28.56 9.73
C CYS A 663 8.41 29.61 8.93
N GLY A 664 7.83 30.61 9.61
CA GLY A 664 7.13 31.71 8.96
C GLY A 664 8.03 32.46 7.98
N SER A 665 9.25 32.79 8.41
CA SER A 665 10.25 33.48 7.58
C SER A 665 10.73 32.66 6.38
N ASN A 666 10.70 31.33 6.49
CA ASN A 666 11.16 30.38 5.48
C ASN A 666 10.00 29.69 4.73
N CYS A 667 8.78 30.23 4.76
CA CYS A 667 7.60 29.67 4.08
C CYS A 667 7.33 28.19 4.38
N LEU A 668 7.69 27.72 5.59
CA LEU A 668 7.40 26.38 6.08
C LEU A 668 6.28 26.44 7.12
N THR A 669 5.63 25.30 7.38
CA THR A 669 4.52 25.25 8.34
C THR A 669 4.60 23.98 9.16
N LEU A 670 4.64 24.12 10.49
CA LEU A 670 4.57 22.99 11.41
C LEU A 670 3.18 22.35 11.39
N ASN A 671 3.14 21.06 11.72
CA ASN A 671 1.92 20.28 11.83
C ASN A 671 1.74 19.82 13.28
N PRO A 672 1.07 20.62 14.15
CA PRO A 672 0.91 20.28 15.55
C PRO A 672 0.21 18.92 15.75
N LYS A 673 -0.82 18.63 14.94
CA LYS A 673 -1.60 17.38 15.00
C LYS A 673 -0.81 16.10 14.74
N LYS A 674 0.32 16.21 14.04
CA LYS A 674 1.23 15.09 13.79
C LYS A 674 2.49 15.13 14.63
N SER A 675 2.78 16.28 15.24
CA SER A 675 3.91 16.42 16.14
C SER A 675 3.62 15.71 17.45
N GLN A 676 4.63 15.11 18.08
CA GLN A 676 4.46 14.28 19.26
C GLN A 676 5.48 14.61 20.34
N LEU A 677 5.08 14.48 21.59
CA LEU A 677 5.95 14.56 22.76
C LEU A 677 6.08 13.18 23.40
N MET A 678 7.31 12.76 23.63
CA MET A 678 7.66 11.51 24.32
C MET A 678 8.53 11.82 25.54
N LEU A 679 8.23 11.17 26.67
CA LEU A 679 9.04 11.28 27.89
C LEU A 679 9.79 9.98 28.13
N PHE A 680 11.09 10.12 28.42
CA PHE A 680 11.99 9.01 28.73
C PHE A 680 12.60 9.18 30.12
N GLY A 681 12.64 8.09 30.87
CA GLY A 681 13.23 8.02 32.20
C GLY A 681 12.66 6.85 33.00
N THR A 682 13.13 6.69 34.23
CA THR A 682 12.60 5.63 35.10
C THR A 682 11.11 5.85 35.40
N PRO A 683 10.29 4.78 35.51
CA PRO A 683 8.85 4.90 35.72
C PRO A 683 8.47 5.77 36.93
N GLY A 684 9.26 5.73 38.00
CA GLY A 684 9.06 6.53 39.21
C GLY A 684 9.36 8.02 39.03
N LYS A 685 10.26 8.40 38.12
CA LYS A 685 10.58 9.81 37.83
C LYS A 685 9.62 10.39 36.81
N VAL A 686 9.22 9.62 35.80
CA VAL A 686 8.23 10.08 34.81
C VAL A 686 6.83 10.20 35.42
N SER A 687 6.49 9.38 36.42
CA SER A 687 5.19 9.48 37.12
C SER A 687 5.01 10.80 37.87
N LEU A 688 6.09 11.42 38.35
CA LEU A 688 6.08 12.74 39.00
C LEU A 688 5.64 13.86 38.03
N LEU A 689 5.68 13.62 36.73
CA LEU A 689 5.41 14.59 35.68
C LEU A 689 4.04 14.40 35.01
N ARG A 690 3.18 13.51 35.53
CA ARG A 690 1.89 13.14 34.92
C ARG A 690 0.83 14.25 34.87
N CYS A 691 1.06 15.41 35.50
CA CYS A 691 0.06 16.47 35.61
C CYS A 691 0.42 17.80 34.91
N PHE A 692 1.59 17.93 34.28
CA PHE A 692 2.07 19.24 33.81
C PHE A 692 2.78 19.18 32.46
N TRP A 693 2.07 19.51 31.38
CA TRP A 693 2.73 19.81 30.09
C TRP A 693 2.03 20.98 29.40
N GLY A 694 2.64 22.16 29.51
CA GLY A 694 2.28 23.38 28.79
C GLY A 694 3.10 23.58 27.52
N ILE A 695 3.52 22.49 26.87
CA ILE A 695 4.28 22.55 25.61
C ILE A 695 3.31 22.89 24.48
N ARG A 696 3.58 24.01 23.80
CA ARG A 696 2.73 24.53 22.73
C ARG A 696 3.45 24.40 21.39
N VAL A 697 2.76 23.86 20.39
CA VAL A 697 3.25 23.90 19.00
C VAL A 697 2.25 24.71 18.20
N TRP A 698 2.76 25.76 17.56
CA TRP A 698 1.98 26.71 16.80
C TRP A 698 1.87 26.28 15.34
N ARG A 699 0.70 26.51 14.77
CA ARG A 699 0.47 26.43 13.34
C ARG A 699 0.40 27.83 12.76
N THR A 700 1.21 28.09 11.74
CA THR A 700 1.19 29.37 11.01
C THR A 700 -0.12 29.49 10.23
N GLY A 701 -0.94 30.49 10.56
CA GLY A 701 -2.23 30.78 9.93
C GLY A 701 -2.11 31.55 8.61
N ARG A 702 -3.23 31.76 7.91
CA ARG A 702 -3.32 32.76 6.82
C ARG A 702 -3.74 34.08 7.44
N GLY A 703 -2.99 35.17 7.23
CA GLY A 703 -3.37 36.50 7.69
C GLY A 703 -3.08 36.82 9.16
N GLY A 704 -2.17 36.09 9.82
CA GLY A 704 -1.71 36.38 11.19
C GLY A 704 -2.50 35.72 12.33
N ASP A 705 -3.50 34.89 12.04
CA ASP A 705 -4.21 34.10 13.05
C ASP A 705 -3.42 32.80 13.37
N ASP A 706 -2.47 32.88 14.30
CA ASP A 706 -1.71 31.72 14.77
C ASP A 706 -2.48 30.94 15.85
N GLU A 707 -2.69 29.64 15.62
CA GLU A 707 -3.32 28.74 16.58
C GLU A 707 -2.25 27.91 17.30
N ALA A 708 -2.22 28.02 18.63
CA ALA A 708 -1.39 27.20 19.50
C ALA A 708 -2.16 25.93 19.92
N GLU A 709 -1.65 24.74 19.57
CA GLU A 709 -2.17 23.47 20.08
C GLU A 709 -1.26 22.92 21.19
N LEU A 710 -1.85 22.42 22.27
CA LEU A 710 -1.15 21.70 23.34
C LEU A 710 -0.86 20.27 22.89
N ILE A 711 0.41 19.86 22.94
CA ILE A 711 0.78 18.46 22.67
C ILE A 711 0.77 17.68 23.99
N HIS A 712 -0.11 16.68 24.08
CA HIS A 712 -0.13 15.76 25.21
C HIS A 712 0.94 14.68 25.03
N GLY A 713 1.77 14.49 26.07
CA GLY A 713 2.89 13.55 26.04
C GLY A 713 2.47 12.09 26.23
N ALA A 714 3.13 11.18 25.52
CA ALA A 714 3.09 9.75 25.79
C ALA A 714 4.31 9.33 26.63
N VAL A 715 4.10 8.43 27.59
CA VAL A 715 5.19 7.86 28.40
C VAL A 715 5.83 6.70 27.62
N ALA A 716 7.13 6.81 27.35
CA ALA A 716 7.90 5.73 26.75
C ALA A 716 8.91 5.21 27.78
N VAL A 717 8.92 3.89 27.98
CA VAL A 717 9.96 3.21 28.75
C VAL A 717 10.91 2.58 27.72
N LEU A 718 12.18 2.99 27.75
CA LEU A 718 13.23 2.45 26.88
C LEU A 718 13.65 1.05 27.33
#